data_AF-A0A371HB52-F1
#
_entry.id   AF-A0A371HB52-F1
#
_cell.length_a   1.000
_cell.length_b   1.000
_cell.length_c   1.000
_cell.angle_alpha   90.00
_cell.angle_beta   90.00
_cell.angle_gamma   90.00
#
_symmetry.space_group_name_H-M   'P 1'
#
loop_
_entity.id
_entity.type
_entity.pdbx_description
1 polymer ?
#
loop_
_entity_poly.entity_id
_entity_poly.type
_entity_poly.pdbx_seq_one_letter_code
_entity_poly.pdbx_strand_id
1 'polypeptide(L)'
;MEEMRKNPVLRNIEEGPIPKSSMEPQSESPLGRIDSPGSSDNSPKLSKHVIDTAVPFESVKDAVSKFGGRIDWKSRRTHSLVDERSRHVEDFGKEETAEELENTKKLIKELKINLEKVEEDELQSVEEAERVILKIEEMEQDIVSEASIEAKTQLEVEKDMHTAALSELELIKKELDSLRKEYASMASGRDTAINNAEETVAASKQIQKAVEDLTAELIATKEAMNSARTAYLEAEEHRSGVVDEEARNLKLELEQAEEELQILNEQVLSARVLKSKLESASSLLLDLKAELAAYMKSKVKEECYKEQQVELEELKLNIEQATSDVNSLREACASLKAKLEEEKLVLASLKQSEEMASAAVVTLQAELEKSRSATAFIQMKEKEAREMMADLPEKLQKAAQEADEAKSLAQAAQTELLEAQEEVEQAKAKSVTLESSLLAAQKEIEAAKVAEMLARDAIIALEKSESAKSNNDKDSSSMVTLSLDEYHELSRRAYKAEEQANARIEAANSQIKVARQSELRSLEKLEELNEELSVRNESLKIATVNSEKATEGKIAIEQELSTWKAEQEQQKKADELNDQTTAPTKPVHDPSSPKGKVPSKNPETGSTSDKTKKKKKKKSLFPSKVVMFFAKKKTHPTK
;
A
#
# COMPACT_ATOMS: atom_id res chain seq x y z
N MET A 1 46.60 -23.70 14.39
CA MET A 1 45.93 -24.85 13.76
C MET A 1 44.67 -24.31 13.11
N GLU A 2 44.62 -24.45 11.78
CA GLU A 2 43.45 -24.44 10.88
C GLU A 2 42.46 -23.25 10.94
N GLU A 3 42.05 -22.61 9.85
CA GLU A 3 42.36 -22.79 8.44
C GLU A 3 42.07 -21.47 7.69
N MET A 4 42.90 -21.19 6.69
CA MET A 4 42.81 -20.03 5.81
C MET A 4 41.58 -20.09 4.90
N ARG A 5 40.95 -18.93 4.62
CA ARG A 5 40.54 -18.66 3.24
C ARG A 5 40.63 -17.16 2.91
N LYS A 6 41.50 -16.89 1.94
CA LYS A 6 41.79 -15.59 1.30
C LYS A 6 40.81 -15.34 0.15
N ASN A 7 40.34 -14.09 0.02
CA ASN A 7 40.12 -13.27 -1.21
C ASN A 7 39.15 -13.77 -2.32
N PRO A 8 38.71 -12.91 -3.30
CA PRO A 8 39.19 -11.56 -3.65
C PRO A 8 38.12 -10.46 -4.01
N VAL A 9 38.56 -9.20 -3.90
CA VAL A 9 38.55 -8.08 -4.89
C VAL A 9 37.53 -8.14 -6.03
N LEU A 10 36.72 -7.08 -6.17
CA LEU A 10 36.29 -6.36 -7.40
C LEU A 10 35.42 -5.15 -6.92
N ARG A 11 35.47 -3.91 -7.40
CA ARG A 11 36.33 -3.13 -8.31
C ARG A 11 35.82 -1.67 -8.17
N ASN A 12 36.69 -0.71 -7.91
CA ASN A 12 36.39 0.71 -8.01
C ASN A 12 36.11 1.08 -9.48
N ILE A 13 35.11 1.93 -9.73
CA ILE A 13 35.02 2.72 -10.97
C ILE A 13 34.69 4.15 -10.57
N GLU A 14 35.64 5.03 -10.84
CA GLU A 14 35.60 6.48 -10.77
C GLU A 14 35.49 7.03 -12.22
N GLU A 15 34.77 8.16 -12.36
CA GLU A 15 34.79 9.17 -13.44
C GLU A 15 34.34 8.77 -14.87
N GLY A 16 33.27 9.38 -15.39
CA GLY A 16 33.36 10.57 -16.26
C GLY A 16 32.19 10.70 -17.27
N PRO A 17 32.05 11.79 -18.04
CA PRO A 17 30.84 12.62 -18.12
C PRO A 17 29.96 12.58 -19.41
N ILE A 18 28.76 13.13 -19.25
CA ILE A 18 27.73 13.73 -20.15
C ILE A 18 28.10 13.95 -21.64
N PRO A 19 27.12 13.75 -22.56
CA PRO A 19 26.63 14.84 -23.42
C PRO A 19 25.09 14.90 -23.46
N LYS A 20 24.44 15.94 -22.92
CA LYS A 20 23.79 17.05 -23.64
C LYS A 20 23.36 16.71 -25.08
N SER A 21 22.05 16.52 -25.27
CA SER A 21 21.38 16.76 -26.55
C SER A 21 20.17 17.67 -26.29
N SER A 22 20.34 18.90 -26.71
CA SER A 22 19.34 19.96 -26.83
C SER A 22 18.52 19.72 -28.10
N MET A 23 17.20 19.85 -28.04
CA MET A 23 16.39 20.29 -29.20
C MET A 23 14.97 20.67 -28.76
N GLU A 24 14.81 21.97 -28.49
CA GLU A 24 13.67 22.77 -28.95
C GLU A 24 14.23 23.70 -30.04
N PRO A 25 13.45 24.17 -31.04
CA PRO A 25 12.32 25.06 -30.76
C PRO A 25 11.07 24.95 -31.70
N GLN A 26 9.92 25.30 -31.11
CA GLN A 26 8.88 26.28 -31.55
C GLN A 26 8.29 26.29 -32.99
N SER A 27 6.94 26.18 -33.00
CA SER A 27 5.90 26.95 -33.71
C SER A 27 6.21 27.85 -34.93
N GLU A 28 5.36 27.76 -35.97
CA GLU A 28 4.45 28.81 -36.49
C GLU A 28 3.77 28.40 -37.84
N SER A 29 2.50 28.75 -38.03
CA SER A 29 1.74 28.72 -39.32
C SER A 29 2.01 30.03 -40.11
N PRO A 30 1.32 30.45 -41.21
CA PRO A 30 0.52 29.81 -42.29
C PRO A 30 0.86 30.35 -43.74
N LEU A 31 0.03 29.99 -44.74
CA LEU A 31 -0.18 30.62 -46.08
C LEU A 31 0.85 30.36 -47.20
N GLY A 32 0.34 30.01 -48.40
CA GLY A 32 1.07 30.24 -49.66
C GLY A 32 0.76 29.30 -50.81
N ARG A 33 0.11 29.84 -51.84
CA ARG A 33 -0.37 29.24 -53.10
C ARG A 33 0.73 29.30 -54.20
N ILE A 34 0.51 28.58 -55.31
CA ILE A 34 0.88 28.91 -56.73
C ILE A 34 1.94 28.01 -57.43
N ASP A 35 1.45 27.37 -58.50
CA ASP A 35 1.98 27.00 -59.83
C ASP A 35 3.12 25.98 -60.12
N SER A 36 2.80 25.14 -61.12
CA SER A 36 3.60 24.25 -61.99
C SER A 36 4.64 25.00 -62.87
N PRO A 37 5.27 24.46 -63.96
CA PRO A 37 5.45 23.08 -64.52
C PRO A 37 6.88 22.81 -65.14
N GLY A 38 7.09 21.64 -65.78
CA GLY A 38 8.03 21.41 -66.91
C GLY A 38 8.88 20.12 -66.83
N SER A 39 8.63 19.05 -67.62
CA SER A 39 9.12 18.75 -69.00
C SER A 39 10.61 18.29 -69.00
N SER A 40 11.11 17.23 -69.66
CA SER A 40 10.82 16.54 -70.94
C SER A 40 11.65 15.24 -71.03
N ASP A 41 11.24 14.22 -71.79
CA ASP A 41 12.12 13.67 -72.87
C ASP A 41 11.43 12.70 -73.87
N ASN A 42 12.00 12.68 -75.08
CA ASN A 42 11.39 12.37 -76.38
C ASN A 42 11.48 10.92 -76.92
N SER A 43 10.54 10.62 -77.84
CA SER A 43 10.36 9.51 -78.81
C SER A 43 11.49 9.35 -79.88
N PRO A 44 11.52 8.39 -80.88
CA PRO A 44 10.49 8.12 -81.95
C PRO A 44 10.39 6.65 -82.50
N LYS A 45 9.32 6.13 -83.16
CA LYS A 45 8.89 6.21 -84.60
C LYS A 45 7.65 5.27 -84.78
N LEU A 46 6.46 5.72 -85.25
CA LEU A 46 5.92 5.86 -86.64
C LEU A 46 5.20 4.61 -87.25
N SER A 47 3.85 4.65 -87.36
CA SER A 47 3.10 4.35 -88.60
C SER A 47 1.58 4.65 -88.53
N LYS A 48 1.15 5.70 -89.26
CA LYS A 48 -0.04 5.83 -90.14
C LYS A 48 -1.39 5.18 -89.74
N HIS A 49 -2.38 6.00 -89.34
CA HIS A 49 -3.43 6.56 -90.21
C HIS A 49 -4.31 7.57 -89.44
N VAL A 50 -4.61 8.69 -90.08
CA VAL A 50 -5.49 9.78 -89.64
C VAL A 50 -6.90 9.49 -90.16
N ILE A 51 -7.94 9.78 -89.36
CA ILE A 51 -9.10 10.62 -89.73
C ILE A 51 -9.86 11.00 -88.45
N ASP A 52 -10.05 12.31 -88.34
CA ASP A 52 -10.94 13.10 -87.49
C ASP A 52 -12.41 12.93 -87.93
N THR A 53 -13.36 12.86 -86.99
CA THR A 53 -14.69 13.46 -87.16
C THR A 53 -15.33 13.81 -85.82
N ALA A 54 -15.36 15.10 -85.56
CA ALA A 54 -16.12 15.78 -84.53
C ALA A 54 -17.66 15.62 -84.61
N VAL A 55 -18.27 15.95 -83.45
CA VAL A 55 -19.66 16.34 -83.11
C VAL A 55 -20.77 15.26 -83.13
N PRO A 56 -21.58 15.14 -82.05
CA PRO A 56 -22.66 14.16 -81.94
C PRO A 56 -23.84 14.47 -82.89
N PHE A 57 -24.51 13.41 -83.31
CA PHE A 57 -25.65 13.44 -84.23
C PHE A 57 -26.89 14.08 -83.57
N GLU A 58 -27.20 15.31 -83.97
CA GLU A 58 -28.54 15.90 -83.79
C GLU A 58 -29.46 15.33 -84.88
N SER A 59 -30.47 14.56 -84.46
CA SER A 59 -31.61 14.04 -85.26
C SER A 59 -31.51 12.58 -85.76
N VAL A 60 -32.46 11.78 -85.28
CA VAL A 60 -32.71 10.34 -85.53
C VAL A 60 -33.01 10.02 -87.02
N LYS A 61 -33.09 11.03 -87.89
CA LYS A 61 -33.39 10.85 -89.32
C LYS A 61 -32.21 10.39 -90.19
N ASP A 62 -30.96 10.52 -89.73
CA ASP A 62 -29.78 10.15 -90.53
C ASP A 62 -29.17 8.77 -90.19
N ALA A 63 -29.49 8.20 -89.02
CA ALA A 63 -29.08 6.84 -88.66
C ALA A 63 -29.84 5.74 -89.42
N VAL A 64 -30.97 6.08 -90.05
CA VAL A 64 -31.78 5.17 -90.89
C VAL A 64 -31.22 5.04 -92.32
N SER A 65 -30.15 5.77 -92.67
CA SER A 65 -29.56 5.72 -94.02
C SER A 65 -28.42 4.68 -94.19
N LYS A 66 -27.91 4.10 -93.09
CA LYS A 66 -26.79 3.12 -93.14
C LYS A 66 -27.20 1.64 -93.01
N PHE A 67 -28.47 1.36 -92.74
CA PHE A 67 -29.06 0.02 -92.85
C PHE A 67 -30.08 0.01 -94.00
N GLY A 68 -29.57 -0.21 -95.21
CA GLY A 68 -30.28 -0.66 -96.42
C GLY A 68 -31.79 -0.38 -96.54
N GLY A 69 -32.13 0.69 -97.26
CA GLY A 69 -33.27 0.68 -98.20
C GLY A 69 -34.57 1.31 -97.71
N ARG A 70 -34.81 2.57 -98.11
CA ARG A 70 -36.17 3.06 -98.36
C ARG A 70 -36.80 2.19 -99.45
N ILE A 71 -37.67 1.27 -99.06
CA ILE A 71 -38.58 0.57 -99.97
C ILE A 71 -39.88 1.36 -99.96
N ASP A 72 -40.09 2.16 -101.01
CA ASP A 72 -41.39 2.74 -101.34
C ASP A 72 -42.33 1.60 -101.77
N TRP A 73 -43.14 1.10 -100.83
CA TRP A 73 -44.16 0.07 -101.09
C TRP A 73 -45.28 0.56 -102.04
N LYS A 74 -45.32 1.86 -102.36
CA LYS A 74 -46.28 2.50 -103.28
C LYS A 74 -46.00 2.32 -104.78
N SER A 75 -44.87 1.74 -105.18
CA SER A 75 -44.53 1.51 -106.60
C SER A 75 -44.58 0.04 -107.06
N ARG A 76 -45.22 -0.86 -106.29
CA ARG A 76 -45.40 -2.29 -106.63
C ARG A 76 -46.85 -2.72 -106.88
N ARG A 77 -47.72 -1.81 -107.31
CA ARG A 77 -49.13 -2.13 -107.68
C ARG A 77 -49.54 -1.70 -109.10
N THR A 78 -48.58 -1.38 -109.95
CA THR A 78 -48.81 -1.08 -111.37
C THR A 78 -47.65 -1.69 -112.14
N HIS A 79 -47.95 -2.58 -113.10
CA HIS A 79 -47.04 -3.46 -113.85
C HIS A 79 -46.89 -4.90 -113.33
N SER A 80 -47.98 -5.67 -113.44
CA SER A 80 -47.96 -7.08 -113.85
C SER A 80 -49.41 -7.54 -114.02
N LEU A 81 -50.03 -7.19 -115.16
CA LEU A 81 -51.19 -7.86 -115.78
C LEU A 81 -51.62 -7.04 -117.02
N VAL A 82 -50.74 -6.91 -118.00
CA VAL A 82 -51.09 -6.61 -119.39
C VAL A 82 -50.09 -7.36 -120.27
N ASP A 83 -50.63 -8.17 -121.16
CA ASP A 83 -50.02 -8.84 -122.31
C ASP A 83 -49.05 -10.01 -122.09
N GLU A 84 -49.64 -11.20 -121.92
CA GLU A 84 -49.24 -12.34 -122.76
C GLU A 84 -50.46 -13.12 -123.27
N ARG A 85 -50.89 -12.69 -124.47
CA ARG A 85 -51.10 -13.54 -125.65
C ARG A 85 -52.43 -14.28 -125.82
N SER A 86 -53.28 -13.60 -126.58
CA SER A 86 -54.33 -14.11 -127.46
C SER A 86 -53.95 -15.36 -128.26
N ARG A 87 -54.88 -16.32 -128.38
CA ARG A 87 -55.20 -17.01 -129.65
C ARG A 87 -56.48 -17.85 -129.55
N HIS A 88 -57.35 -17.59 -130.53
CA HIS A 88 -58.55 -18.31 -130.98
C HIS A 88 -59.89 -17.70 -130.58
N VAL A 89 -60.54 -17.29 -131.66
CA VAL A 89 -61.76 -16.53 -131.86
C VAL A 89 -62.82 -17.52 -132.32
N GLU A 90 -64.03 -17.32 -131.80
CA GLU A 90 -65.36 -17.72 -132.32
C GLU A 90 -65.72 -19.22 -132.43
N ASP A 91 -66.73 -19.66 -131.66
CA ASP A 91 -68.01 -20.12 -132.24
C ASP A 91 -69.18 -20.11 -131.21
N PHE A 92 -70.41 -19.96 -131.72
CA PHE A 92 -71.66 -19.55 -131.08
C PHE A 92 -72.18 -20.31 -129.84
N GLY A 93 -72.89 -19.60 -128.96
CA GLY A 93 -73.92 -20.20 -128.11
C GLY A 93 -74.39 -19.30 -126.97
N LYS A 94 -75.65 -18.88 -127.00
CA LYS A 94 -76.29 -17.97 -126.03
C LYS A 94 -76.42 -18.63 -124.65
N GLU A 95 -76.56 -17.77 -123.63
CA GLU A 95 -77.41 -17.98 -122.43
C GLU A 95 -76.74 -18.60 -121.19
N GLU A 96 -76.05 -17.78 -120.37
CA GLU A 96 -75.87 -17.98 -118.90
C GLU A 96 -75.15 -16.77 -118.25
N THR A 97 -75.80 -15.61 -118.14
CA THR A 97 -75.18 -14.35 -117.62
C THR A 97 -75.62 -13.97 -116.21
N ALA A 98 -76.27 -14.87 -115.48
CA ALA A 98 -76.87 -14.58 -114.16
C ALA A 98 -76.13 -15.26 -112.98
N GLU A 99 -75.71 -16.52 -113.13
CA GLU A 99 -75.11 -17.29 -112.02
C GLU A 99 -73.69 -16.82 -111.65
N GLU A 100 -72.87 -16.42 -112.62
CA GLU A 100 -71.54 -15.85 -112.34
C GLU A 100 -71.63 -14.49 -111.61
N LEU A 101 -72.67 -13.70 -111.92
CA LEU A 101 -72.95 -12.44 -111.22
C LEU A 101 -73.41 -12.70 -109.78
N GLU A 102 -74.19 -13.76 -109.56
CA GLU A 102 -74.61 -14.20 -108.22
C GLU A 102 -73.40 -14.65 -107.38
N ASN A 103 -72.49 -15.43 -107.97
CA ASN A 103 -71.30 -15.96 -107.29
C ASN A 103 -70.28 -14.86 -106.96
N THR A 104 -70.04 -13.92 -107.88
CA THR A 104 -69.18 -12.75 -107.61
C THR A 104 -69.79 -11.84 -106.53
N LYS A 105 -71.12 -11.65 -106.51
CA LYS A 105 -71.79 -10.92 -105.42
C LYS A 105 -71.67 -11.61 -104.06
N LYS A 106 -71.72 -12.95 -104.01
CA LYS A 106 -71.49 -13.71 -102.76
C LYS A 106 -70.06 -13.56 -102.27
N LEU A 107 -69.07 -13.67 -103.16
CA LEU A 107 -67.66 -13.47 -102.82
C LEU A 107 -67.38 -12.04 -102.33
N ILE A 108 -67.97 -11.02 -102.96
CA ILE A 108 -67.85 -9.63 -102.51
C ILE A 108 -68.45 -9.45 -101.11
N LYS A 109 -69.59 -10.08 -100.81
CA LYS A 109 -70.19 -10.04 -99.47
C LYS A 109 -69.30 -10.72 -98.42
N GLU A 110 -68.73 -11.88 -98.75
CA GLU A 110 -67.83 -12.61 -97.86
C GLU A 110 -66.52 -11.85 -97.62
N LEU A 111 -65.91 -11.28 -98.67
CA LEU A 111 -64.73 -10.43 -98.55
C LEU A 111 -65.03 -9.17 -97.74
N LYS A 112 -66.23 -8.61 -97.83
CA LYS A 112 -66.64 -7.45 -97.03
C LYS A 112 -66.76 -7.80 -95.55
N ILE A 113 -67.35 -8.95 -95.22
CA ILE A 113 -67.44 -9.45 -93.84
C ILE A 113 -66.04 -9.77 -93.29
N ASN A 114 -65.16 -10.34 -94.10
CA ASN A 114 -63.79 -10.63 -93.66
C ASN A 114 -62.96 -9.34 -93.49
N LEU A 115 -63.17 -8.33 -94.34
CA LEU A 115 -62.54 -7.02 -94.18
C LEU A 115 -63.02 -6.34 -92.89
N GLU A 116 -64.32 -6.34 -92.63
CA GLU A 116 -64.92 -5.79 -91.39
C GLU A 116 -64.38 -6.50 -90.14
N LYS A 117 -64.23 -7.83 -90.17
CA LYS A 117 -63.58 -8.58 -89.08
C LYS A 117 -62.11 -8.24 -88.89
N VAL A 118 -61.35 -8.09 -89.97
CA VAL A 118 -59.93 -7.71 -89.88
C VAL A 118 -59.79 -6.28 -89.35
N GLU A 119 -60.68 -5.37 -89.72
CA GLU A 119 -60.73 -4.01 -89.16
C GLU A 119 -61.10 -4.02 -87.67
N GLU A 120 -62.01 -4.88 -87.23
CA GLU A 120 -62.33 -5.08 -85.79
C GLU A 120 -61.17 -5.70 -85.01
N ASP A 121 -60.51 -6.72 -85.55
CA ASP A 121 -59.33 -7.36 -84.93
C ASP A 121 -58.13 -6.39 -84.87
N GLU A 122 -57.96 -5.53 -85.88
CA GLU A 122 -56.93 -4.48 -85.88
C GLU A 122 -57.22 -3.42 -84.80
N LEU A 123 -58.48 -2.96 -84.69
CA LEU A 123 -58.89 -2.04 -83.61
C LEU A 123 -58.66 -2.66 -82.23
N GLN A 124 -59.02 -3.93 -82.04
CA GLN A 124 -58.76 -4.65 -80.78
C GLN A 124 -57.26 -4.79 -80.51
N SER A 125 -56.46 -5.11 -81.53
CA SER A 125 -55.01 -5.19 -81.41
C SER A 125 -54.37 -3.84 -81.07
N VAL A 126 -54.91 -2.74 -81.60
CA VAL A 126 -54.45 -1.38 -81.29
C VAL A 126 -54.83 -1.00 -79.86
N GLU A 127 -56.06 -1.27 -79.42
CA GLU A 127 -56.50 -1.04 -78.03
C GLU A 127 -55.70 -1.90 -77.03
N GLU A 128 -55.33 -3.12 -77.40
CA GLU A 128 -54.45 -3.98 -76.59
C GLU A 128 -53.02 -3.43 -76.54
N ALA A 129 -52.48 -2.95 -77.66
CA ALA A 129 -51.16 -2.33 -77.70
C ALA A 129 -51.12 -1.03 -76.88
N GLU A 130 -52.16 -0.18 -76.95
CA GLU A 130 -52.27 1.03 -76.13
C GLU A 130 -52.34 0.70 -74.64
N ARG A 131 -53.09 -0.35 -74.24
CA ARG A 131 -53.11 -0.83 -72.86
C ARG A 131 -51.75 -1.33 -72.37
N VAL A 132 -51.00 -2.01 -73.23
CA VAL A 132 -49.63 -2.47 -72.91
C VAL A 132 -48.67 -1.29 -72.79
N ILE A 133 -48.76 -0.29 -73.68
CA ILE A 133 -47.92 0.92 -73.62
C ILE A 133 -48.16 1.68 -72.31
N LEU A 134 -49.43 1.92 -71.94
CA LEU A 134 -49.75 2.59 -70.68
C LEU A 134 -49.24 1.81 -69.46
N LYS A 135 -49.26 0.46 -69.52
CA LYS A 135 -48.72 -0.36 -68.43
C LYS A 135 -47.21 -0.29 -68.33
N ILE A 136 -46.50 -0.21 -69.46
CA ILE A 136 -45.05 -0.02 -69.50
C ILE A 136 -44.69 1.35 -68.93
N GLU A 137 -45.40 2.42 -69.34
CA GLU A 137 -45.16 3.77 -68.82
C GLU A 137 -45.40 3.86 -67.29
N GLU A 138 -46.43 3.19 -66.78
CA GLU A 138 -46.67 3.08 -65.33
C GLU A 138 -45.52 2.35 -64.62
N MET A 139 -45.08 1.21 -65.15
CA MET A 139 -43.95 0.45 -64.59
C MET A 139 -42.64 1.23 -64.65
N GLU A 140 -42.39 2.00 -65.71
CA GLU A 140 -41.21 2.85 -65.82
C GLU A 140 -41.22 3.98 -64.78
N GLN A 141 -42.38 4.61 -64.54
CA GLN A 141 -42.53 5.59 -63.46
C GLN A 141 -42.35 4.97 -62.07
N ASP A 142 -42.92 3.79 -61.84
CA ASP A 142 -42.76 3.07 -60.58
C ASP A 142 -41.28 2.73 -60.33
N ILE A 143 -40.56 2.17 -61.31
CA ILE A 143 -39.12 1.84 -61.20
C ILE A 143 -38.28 3.09 -60.94
N VAL A 144 -38.53 4.20 -61.66
CA VAL A 144 -37.77 5.45 -61.48
C VAL A 144 -38.05 6.06 -60.10
N SER A 145 -39.29 5.98 -59.61
CA SER A 145 -39.66 6.47 -58.29
C SER A 145 -39.10 5.59 -57.16
N GLU A 146 -39.14 4.26 -57.31
CA GLU A 146 -38.64 3.27 -56.36
C GLU A 146 -37.11 3.37 -56.23
N ALA A 147 -36.37 3.43 -57.35
CA ALA A 147 -34.92 3.61 -57.33
C ALA A 147 -34.51 4.98 -56.73
N SER A 148 -35.31 6.03 -56.94
CA SER A 148 -35.08 7.36 -56.34
C SER A 148 -35.35 7.38 -54.83
N ILE A 149 -36.37 6.64 -54.38
CA ILE A 149 -36.67 6.46 -52.95
C ILE A 149 -35.56 5.63 -52.31
N GLU A 150 -35.13 4.53 -52.92
CA GLU A 150 -34.07 3.67 -52.38
C GLU A 150 -32.71 4.37 -52.31
N ALA A 151 -32.34 5.16 -53.32
CA ALA A 151 -31.13 5.99 -53.26
C ALA A 151 -31.21 7.07 -52.17
N LYS A 152 -32.40 7.65 -51.94
CA LYS A 152 -32.61 8.63 -50.86
C LYS A 152 -32.59 8.00 -49.49
N THR A 153 -33.17 6.81 -49.31
CA THR A 153 -33.15 6.10 -48.02
C THR A 153 -31.73 5.64 -47.69
N GLN A 154 -30.98 5.11 -48.64
CA GLN A 154 -29.56 4.76 -48.44
C GLN A 154 -28.71 5.99 -48.09
N LEU A 155 -28.91 7.12 -48.78
CA LEU A 155 -28.21 8.36 -48.47
C LEU A 155 -28.55 8.89 -47.07
N GLU A 156 -29.81 8.79 -46.65
CA GLU A 156 -30.23 9.23 -45.32
C GLU A 156 -29.65 8.31 -44.22
N VAL A 157 -29.65 6.99 -44.45
CA VAL A 157 -29.01 6.01 -43.55
C VAL A 157 -27.51 6.30 -43.40
N GLU A 158 -26.80 6.58 -44.50
CA GLU A 158 -25.37 6.93 -44.45
C GLU A 158 -25.12 8.27 -43.72
N LYS A 159 -25.99 9.27 -43.90
CA LYS A 159 -25.90 10.53 -43.14
C LYS A 159 -26.14 10.31 -41.66
N ASP A 160 -27.11 9.49 -41.28
CA ASP A 160 -27.38 9.15 -39.89
C ASP A 160 -26.21 8.39 -39.27
N MET A 161 -25.62 7.45 -40.01
CA MET A 161 -24.39 6.77 -39.58
C MET A 161 -23.20 7.73 -39.41
N HIS A 162 -23.01 8.66 -40.34
CA HIS A 162 -21.94 9.66 -40.23
C HIS A 162 -22.16 10.61 -39.05
N THR A 163 -23.39 11.06 -38.80
CA THR A 163 -23.69 11.94 -37.65
C THR A 163 -23.52 11.21 -36.32
N ALA A 164 -23.88 9.93 -36.25
CA ALA A 164 -23.61 9.08 -35.09
C ALA A 164 -22.10 8.93 -34.85
N ALA A 165 -21.33 8.61 -35.89
CA ALA A 165 -19.86 8.47 -35.80
C ALA A 165 -19.15 9.77 -35.39
N LEU A 166 -19.63 10.93 -35.86
CA LEU A 166 -19.10 12.23 -35.43
C LEU A 166 -19.41 12.51 -33.96
N SER A 167 -20.60 12.13 -33.49
CA SER A 167 -20.99 12.28 -32.07
C SER A 167 -20.14 11.38 -31.16
N GLU A 168 -19.89 10.14 -31.56
CA GLU A 168 -18.98 9.23 -30.85
C GLU A 168 -17.54 9.77 -30.83
N LEU A 169 -17.03 10.29 -31.96
CA LEU A 169 -15.71 10.90 -32.01
C LEU A 169 -15.59 12.11 -31.08
N GLU A 170 -16.64 12.94 -31.00
CA GLU A 170 -16.66 14.07 -30.07
C GLU A 170 -16.70 13.62 -28.61
N LEU A 171 -17.43 12.55 -28.30
CA LEU A 171 -17.47 11.94 -26.98
C LEU A 171 -16.09 11.40 -26.60
N ILE A 172 -15.43 10.62 -27.47
CA ILE A 172 -14.08 10.09 -27.26
C ILE A 172 -13.07 11.23 -27.06
N LYS A 173 -13.19 12.34 -27.81
CA LYS A 173 -12.34 13.52 -27.59
C LYS A 173 -12.53 14.13 -26.19
N LYS A 174 -13.78 14.25 -25.72
CA LYS A 174 -14.08 14.76 -24.37
C LYS A 174 -13.51 13.83 -23.28
N GLU A 175 -13.65 12.52 -23.46
CA GLU A 175 -13.06 11.52 -22.56
C GLU A 175 -11.53 11.59 -22.55
N LEU A 176 -10.90 11.71 -23.72
CA LEU A 176 -9.45 11.87 -23.84
C LEU A 176 -8.96 13.14 -23.11
N ASP A 177 -9.68 14.25 -23.25
CA ASP A 177 -9.35 15.49 -22.56
C ASP A 177 -9.57 15.40 -21.04
N SER A 178 -10.59 14.67 -20.59
CA SER A 178 -10.78 14.36 -19.16
C SER A 178 -9.61 13.55 -18.63
N LEU A 179 -9.25 12.47 -19.33
CA LEU A 179 -8.16 11.57 -18.94
C LEU A 179 -6.81 12.30 -18.91
N ARG A 180 -6.57 13.22 -19.85
CA ARG A 180 -5.38 14.09 -19.84
C ARG A 180 -5.33 15.00 -18.62
N LYS A 181 -6.46 15.57 -18.21
CA LYS A 181 -6.56 16.41 -17.00
C LYS A 181 -6.32 15.59 -15.73
N GLU A 182 -6.92 14.40 -15.66
CA GLU A 182 -6.72 13.47 -14.55
C GLU A 182 -5.25 13.02 -14.47
N TYR A 183 -4.63 12.68 -15.59
CA TYR A 183 -3.21 12.35 -15.64
C TYR A 183 -2.31 13.52 -15.20
N ALA A 184 -2.60 14.75 -15.65
CA ALA A 184 -1.85 15.94 -15.21
C ALA A 184 -2.01 16.19 -13.70
N SER A 185 -3.22 16.02 -13.16
CA SER A 185 -3.49 16.09 -11.73
C SER A 185 -2.70 15.03 -10.96
N MET A 186 -2.76 13.77 -11.40
CA MET A 186 -2.01 12.65 -10.81
C MET A 186 -0.50 12.85 -10.88
N ALA A 187 0.02 13.36 -12.01
CA ALA A 187 1.44 13.68 -12.15
C ALA A 187 1.87 14.77 -11.15
N SER A 188 1.08 15.83 -11.00
CA SER A 188 1.34 16.88 -10.00
C SER A 188 1.27 16.36 -8.56
N GLY A 189 0.31 15.45 -8.26
CA GLY A 189 0.22 14.76 -6.98
C GLY A 189 1.43 13.87 -6.70
N ARG A 190 1.93 13.16 -7.72
CA ARG A 190 3.17 12.36 -7.62
C ARG A 190 4.37 13.26 -7.34
N ASP A 191 4.54 14.36 -8.06
CA ASP A 191 5.69 15.26 -7.88
C ASP A 191 5.68 15.93 -6.50
N THR A 192 4.51 16.34 -6.00
CA THR A 192 4.38 16.86 -4.62
C THR A 192 4.67 15.81 -3.57
N ALA A 193 4.21 14.56 -3.74
CA ALA A 193 4.54 13.46 -2.84
C ALA A 193 6.05 13.14 -2.83
N ILE A 194 6.70 13.20 -4.00
CA ILE A 194 8.16 13.01 -4.11
C ILE A 194 8.89 14.12 -3.36
N ASN A 195 8.55 15.40 -3.58
CA ASN A 195 9.20 16.51 -2.87
C ASN A 195 9.05 16.38 -1.35
N ASN A 196 7.85 16.03 -0.85
CA ASN A 196 7.63 15.79 0.57
C ASN A 196 8.45 14.59 1.10
N ALA A 197 8.57 13.52 0.32
CA ALA A 197 9.41 12.38 0.68
C ALA A 197 10.90 12.77 0.74
N GLU A 198 11.38 13.57 -0.20
CA GLU A 198 12.76 14.07 -0.19
C GLU A 198 13.05 14.97 1.02
N GLU A 199 12.12 15.88 1.36
CA GLU A 199 12.22 16.73 2.56
C GLU A 199 12.26 15.91 3.85
N THR A 200 11.38 14.90 3.98
CA THR A 200 11.37 14.03 5.16
C THR A 200 12.63 13.17 5.26
N VAL A 201 13.17 12.68 4.14
CA VAL A 201 14.47 11.99 4.10
C VAL A 201 15.61 12.94 4.49
N ALA A 202 15.60 14.19 4.03
CA ALA A 202 16.60 15.18 4.42
C ALA A 202 16.55 15.48 5.93
N ALA A 203 15.35 15.64 6.49
CA ALA A 203 15.14 15.82 7.92
C ALA A 203 15.62 14.59 8.72
N SER A 204 15.29 13.38 8.25
CA SER A 204 15.76 12.13 8.87
C SER A 204 17.29 12.02 8.86
N LYS A 205 17.96 12.40 7.76
CA LYS A 205 19.43 12.45 7.69
C LYS A 205 20.04 13.44 8.68
N GLN A 206 19.40 14.60 8.92
CA GLN A 206 19.85 15.55 9.92
C GLN A 206 19.72 14.97 11.34
N ILE A 207 18.59 14.31 11.64
CA ILE A 207 18.39 13.61 12.91
C ILE A 207 19.42 12.50 13.10
N GLN A 208 19.67 11.69 12.07
CA GLN A 208 20.69 10.65 12.10
C GLN A 208 22.06 11.22 12.44
N LYS A 209 22.47 12.30 11.76
CA LYS A 209 23.75 12.97 12.06
C LYS A 209 23.81 13.48 13.50
N ALA A 210 22.75 14.08 14.02
CA ALA A 210 22.69 14.53 15.41
C ALA A 210 22.81 13.37 16.41
N VAL A 211 22.23 12.20 16.11
CA VAL A 211 22.37 10.99 16.93
C VAL A 211 23.80 10.44 16.87
N GLU A 212 24.44 10.45 15.70
CA GLU A 212 25.85 10.07 15.54
C GLU A 212 26.76 10.99 16.36
N ASP A 213 26.54 12.31 16.30
CA ASP A 213 27.30 13.31 17.08
C ASP A 213 27.11 13.12 18.60
N LEU A 214 25.86 12.94 19.07
CA LEU A 214 25.57 12.65 20.49
C LEU A 214 26.19 11.32 20.95
N THR A 215 26.23 10.32 20.08
CA THR A 215 26.85 9.03 20.39
C THR A 215 28.36 9.19 20.55
N ALA A 216 29.01 9.99 19.70
CA ALA A 216 30.43 10.31 19.84
C ALA A 216 30.71 11.07 21.15
N GLU A 217 29.86 12.03 21.53
CA GLU A 217 29.98 12.76 22.81
C GLU A 217 29.79 11.82 24.03
N LEU A 218 28.82 10.91 23.97
CA LEU A 218 28.61 9.89 25.01
C LEU A 218 29.84 8.99 25.18
N ILE A 219 30.47 8.57 24.07
CA ILE A 219 31.68 7.75 24.11
C ILE A 219 32.83 8.56 24.73
N ALA A 220 33.05 9.79 24.28
CA ALA A 220 34.12 10.66 24.80
C ALA A 220 33.96 10.94 26.30
N THR A 221 32.74 11.22 26.76
CA THR A 221 32.45 11.45 28.19
C THR A 221 32.62 10.18 29.02
N LYS A 222 32.24 9.00 28.50
CA LYS A 222 32.49 7.71 29.15
C LYS A 222 33.98 7.41 29.27
N GLU A 223 34.76 7.65 28.22
CA GLU A 223 36.21 7.50 28.23
C GLU A 223 36.87 8.44 29.23
N ALA A 224 36.46 9.71 29.26
CA ALA A 224 36.93 10.68 30.24
C ALA A 224 36.59 10.27 31.69
N MET A 225 35.38 9.75 31.94
CA MET A 225 34.98 9.24 33.25
C MET A 225 35.81 8.03 33.68
N ASN A 226 36.08 7.10 32.76
CA ASN A 226 36.94 5.96 33.04
C ASN A 226 38.37 6.41 33.36
N SER A 227 38.91 7.36 32.59
CA SER A 227 40.23 7.95 32.86
C SER A 227 40.29 8.69 34.19
N ALA A 228 39.24 9.41 34.58
CA ALA A 228 39.16 10.06 35.88
C ALA A 228 39.11 9.03 37.02
N ARG A 229 38.37 7.93 36.81
CA ARG A 229 38.29 6.82 37.78
C ARG A 229 39.64 6.11 37.96
N THR A 230 40.39 5.87 36.90
CA THR A 230 41.73 5.27 37.01
C THR A 230 42.69 6.21 37.74
N ALA A 231 42.70 7.50 37.39
CA ALA A 231 43.52 8.50 38.08
C ALA A 231 43.16 8.62 39.58
N TYR A 232 41.88 8.53 39.93
CA TYR A 232 41.44 8.49 41.33
C TYR A 232 41.99 7.26 42.07
N LEU A 233 41.91 6.07 41.47
CA LEU A 233 42.41 4.84 42.08
C LEU A 233 43.94 4.89 42.28
N GLU A 234 44.68 5.40 41.30
CA GLU A 234 46.12 5.60 41.40
C GLU A 234 46.48 6.60 42.51
N ALA A 235 45.76 7.73 42.59
CA ALA A 235 45.96 8.72 43.65
C ALA A 235 45.68 8.15 45.04
N GLU A 236 44.64 7.32 45.17
CA GLU A 236 44.28 6.65 46.42
C GLU A 236 45.33 5.60 46.82
N GLU A 237 45.88 4.84 45.87
CA GLU A 237 46.99 3.92 46.11
C GLU A 237 48.24 4.66 46.59
N HIS A 238 48.60 5.76 45.92
CA HIS A 238 49.71 6.61 46.35
C HIS A 238 49.48 7.19 47.75
N ARG A 239 48.26 7.66 48.06
CA ARG A 239 47.89 8.16 49.38
C ARG A 239 48.03 7.08 50.45
N SER A 240 47.55 5.86 50.18
CA SER A 240 47.69 4.72 51.08
C SER A 240 49.16 4.38 51.32
N GLY A 241 49.98 4.35 50.27
CA GLY A 241 51.41 4.08 50.38
C GLY A 241 52.17 5.10 51.23
N VAL A 242 51.85 6.40 51.08
CA VAL A 242 52.44 7.47 51.91
C VAL A 242 52.02 7.32 53.37
N VAL A 243 50.73 7.09 53.65
CA VAL A 243 50.23 6.92 55.01
C VAL A 243 50.87 5.69 55.69
N ASP A 244 51.04 4.58 54.97
CA ASP A 244 51.69 3.38 55.50
C ASP A 244 53.17 3.64 55.84
N GLU A 245 53.87 4.44 55.05
CA GLU A 245 55.27 4.79 55.30
C GLU A 245 55.42 5.79 56.46
N GLU A 246 54.55 6.80 56.53
CA GLU A 246 54.48 7.71 57.67
C GLU A 246 54.17 6.95 58.98
N ALA A 247 53.26 5.98 58.94
CA ALA A 247 52.95 5.14 60.09
C ALA A 247 54.15 4.27 60.53
N ARG A 248 54.97 3.76 59.60
CA ARG A 248 56.23 3.07 59.94
C ARG A 248 57.23 4.01 60.58
N ASN A 249 57.40 5.21 60.04
CA ASN A 249 58.33 6.21 60.57
C ASN A 249 57.96 6.62 62.00
N LEU A 250 56.68 6.95 62.24
CA LEU A 250 56.18 7.29 63.58
C LEU A 250 56.35 6.14 64.57
N LYS A 251 56.19 4.89 64.11
CA LYS A 251 56.43 3.71 64.96
C LYS A 251 57.89 3.58 65.37
N LEU A 252 58.83 3.85 64.46
CA LEU A 252 60.26 3.80 64.74
C LEU A 252 60.68 4.94 65.68
N GLU A 253 60.16 6.15 65.47
CA GLU A 253 60.38 7.28 66.40
C GLU A 253 59.83 6.99 67.80
N LEU A 254 58.65 6.35 67.89
CA LEU A 254 58.07 5.92 69.16
C LEU A 254 58.96 4.90 69.87
N GLU A 255 59.47 3.88 69.16
CA GLU A 255 60.36 2.86 69.71
C GLU A 255 61.67 3.49 70.25
N GLN A 256 62.25 4.45 69.51
CA GLN A 256 63.41 5.21 69.98
C GLN A 256 63.11 6.03 71.23
N ALA A 257 61.97 6.73 71.28
CA ALA A 257 61.56 7.49 72.46
C ALA A 257 61.31 6.59 73.68
N GLU A 258 60.76 5.40 73.47
CA GLU A 258 60.60 4.38 74.52
C GLU A 258 61.96 3.91 75.06
N GLU A 259 62.94 3.66 74.20
CA GLU A 259 64.31 3.30 74.60
C GLU A 259 64.98 4.43 75.41
N GLU A 260 64.87 5.68 74.96
CA GLU A 260 65.40 6.84 75.69
C GLU A 260 64.75 7.01 77.07
N LEU A 261 63.42 6.82 77.16
CA LEU A 261 62.70 6.85 78.43
C LEU A 261 63.17 5.73 79.36
N GLN A 262 63.47 4.54 78.83
CA GLN A 262 64.00 3.44 79.62
C GLN A 262 65.38 3.78 80.21
N ILE A 263 66.27 4.37 79.41
CA ILE A 263 67.59 4.84 79.87
C ILE A 263 67.44 5.92 80.95
N LEU A 264 66.57 6.90 80.73
CA LEU A 264 66.32 7.97 81.70
C LEU A 264 65.77 7.39 83.02
N ASN A 265 64.88 6.41 82.95
CA ASN A 265 64.35 5.75 84.13
C ASN A 265 65.45 5.00 84.92
N GLU A 266 66.37 4.31 84.25
CA GLU A 266 67.56 3.69 84.86
C GLU A 266 68.42 4.75 85.59
N GLN A 267 68.65 5.90 84.94
CA GLN A 267 69.38 7.02 85.55
C GLN A 267 68.65 7.56 86.79
N VAL A 268 67.33 7.75 86.74
CA VAL A 268 66.52 8.21 87.88
C VAL A 268 66.60 7.22 89.04
N LEU A 269 66.57 5.90 88.77
CA LEU A 269 66.76 4.87 89.79
C LEU A 269 68.14 4.98 90.44
N SER A 270 69.20 5.14 89.63
CA SER A 270 70.57 5.33 90.15
C SER A 270 70.70 6.60 91.01
N ALA A 271 70.10 7.71 90.58
CA ALA A 271 70.07 8.98 91.31
C ALA A 271 69.30 8.84 92.63
N ARG A 272 68.20 8.09 92.65
CA ARG A 272 67.44 7.78 93.88
C ARG A 272 68.28 6.99 94.89
N VAL A 273 69.07 6.02 94.44
CA VAL A 273 70.01 5.27 95.30
C VAL A 273 71.13 6.17 95.84
N LEU A 274 71.68 7.07 95.02
CA LEU A 274 72.67 8.03 95.50
C LEU A 274 72.06 9.00 96.52
N LYS A 275 70.82 9.45 96.30
CA LYS A 275 70.08 10.29 97.24
C LYS A 275 69.87 9.58 98.58
N SER A 276 69.48 8.30 98.60
CA SER A 276 69.33 7.56 99.87
C SER A 276 70.65 7.34 100.60
N LYS A 277 71.75 7.12 99.88
CA LYS A 277 73.10 7.08 100.47
C LYS A 277 73.51 8.43 101.07
N LEU A 278 73.21 9.53 100.39
CA LEU A 278 73.46 10.88 100.89
C LEU A 278 72.66 11.17 102.16
N GLU A 279 71.38 10.77 102.19
CA GLU A 279 70.51 10.93 103.35
C GLU A 279 71.05 10.11 104.55
N SER A 280 71.47 8.87 104.31
CA SER A 280 72.10 8.02 105.34
C SER A 280 73.41 8.61 105.87
N ALA A 281 74.27 9.13 104.99
CA ALA A 281 75.50 9.81 105.39
C ALA A 281 75.22 11.11 106.18
N SER A 282 74.17 11.85 105.78
CA SER A 282 73.74 13.07 106.47
C SER A 282 73.19 12.77 107.87
N SER A 283 72.42 11.69 108.02
CA SER A 283 71.97 11.17 109.32
C SER A 283 73.15 10.79 110.21
N LEU A 284 74.12 10.04 109.69
CA LEU A 284 75.32 9.63 110.45
C LEU A 284 76.16 10.84 110.88
N LEU A 285 76.23 11.88 110.05
CA LEU A 285 76.86 13.16 110.41
C LEU A 285 76.09 13.89 111.51
N LEU A 286 74.75 13.84 111.50
CA LEU A 286 73.92 14.34 112.60
C LEU A 286 74.18 13.57 113.90
N ASP A 287 74.28 12.24 113.83
CA ASP A 287 74.59 11.39 114.99
C ASP A 287 75.99 11.66 115.54
N LEU A 288 77.01 11.82 114.68
CA LEU A 288 78.36 12.24 115.08
C LEU A 288 78.38 13.64 115.70
N LYS A 289 77.60 14.58 115.17
CA LYS A 289 77.41 15.90 115.79
C LYS A 289 76.74 15.76 117.16
N ALA A 290 75.78 14.85 117.32
CA ALA A 290 75.15 14.57 118.60
C ALA A 290 76.11 13.91 119.59
N GLU A 291 77.01 13.02 119.14
CA GLU A 291 78.09 12.46 119.95
C GLU A 291 79.14 13.51 120.33
N LEU A 292 79.49 14.42 119.42
CA LEU A 292 80.39 15.55 119.69
C LEU A 292 79.74 16.54 120.67
N ALA A 293 78.42 16.75 120.55
CA ALA A 293 77.63 17.48 121.53
C ALA A 293 77.58 16.72 122.87
N ALA A 294 77.45 15.38 122.90
CA ALA A 294 77.48 14.56 124.10
C ALA A 294 78.86 14.58 124.79
N TYR A 295 79.95 14.62 124.01
CA TYR A 295 81.32 14.82 124.49
C TYR A 295 81.50 16.22 125.10
N MET A 296 81.06 17.26 124.39
CA MET A 296 81.04 18.66 124.88
C MET A 296 80.15 18.83 126.12
N LYS A 297 79.10 18.02 126.29
CA LYS A 297 78.14 18.05 127.40
C LYS A 297 78.58 17.22 128.63
N SER A 298 79.73 16.55 128.59
CA SER A 298 80.31 15.82 129.74
C SER A 298 81.32 16.62 130.56
N LYS A 299 81.50 17.91 130.27
CA LYS A 299 82.15 18.88 131.17
C LYS A 299 81.24 20.09 131.38
N VAL A 300 81.02 20.38 132.66
CA VAL A 300 80.34 21.55 133.26
C VAL A 300 78.85 21.35 133.59
N LYS A 301 78.61 21.37 134.90
CA LYS A 301 77.34 21.39 135.64
C LYS A 301 76.82 22.84 135.76
N GLU A 302 75.53 22.96 136.13
CA GLU A 302 74.89 24.01 136.98
C GLU A 302 73.73 24.81 136.33
N GLU A 303 72.48 24.39 136.68
CA GLU A 303 71.30 25.14 137.22
C GLU A 303 71.07 26.64 136.85
N CYS A 304 69.89 27.26 136.74
CA CYS A 304 68.44 26.97 136.84
C CYS A 304 67.65 28.28 136.46
N TYR A 305 66.34 28.17 136.15
CA TYR A 305 65.26 29.20 136.07
C TYR A 305 65.37 30.43 135.11
N LYS A 306 64.56 30.44 134.03
CA LYS A 306 63.78 31.60 133.47
C LYS A 306 62.66 31.15 132.50
N GLU A 307 61.61 30.53 133.03
CA GLU A 307 60.47 29.94 132.29
C GLU A 307 59.45 30.95 131.70
N GLN A 308 59.73 32.27 131.71
CA GLN A 308 58.83 33.30 131.16
C GLN A 308 59.44 34.14 130.01
N GLN A 309 60.73 33.95 129.67
CA GLN A 309 61.32 34.53 128.45
C GLN A 309 61.28 33.54 127.27
N VAL A 310 61.35 32.22 127.55
CA VAL A 310 61.25 31.17 126.53
C VAL A 310 59.83 31.12 125.95
N GLU A 311 58.78 31.19 126.77
CA GLU A 311 57.39 31.22 126.28
C GLU A 311 57.08 32.45 125.41
N LEU A 312 57.71 33.60 125.68
CA LEU A 312 57.52 34.82 124.88
C LEU A 312 58.27 34.75 123.54
N GLU A 313 59.48 34.20 123.53
CA GLU A 313 60.23 33.95 122.29
C GLU A 313 59.60 32.81 121.47
N GLU A 314 59.04 31.78 122.12
CA GLU A 314 58.30 30.70 121.48
C GLU A 314 56.96 31.19 120.93
N LEU A 315 56.24 32.06 121.64
CA LEU A 315 55.06 32.74 121.08
C LEU A 315 55.42 33.65 119.90
N LYS A 316 56.56 34.35 119.93
CA LYS A 316 57.03 35.14 118.77
C LYS A 316 57.35 34.25 117.58
N LEU A 317 58.04 33.13 117.81
CA LEU A 317 58.36 32.15 116.77
C LEU A 317 57.09 31.51 116.20
N ASN A 318 56.10 31.22 117.04
CA ASN A 318 54.79 30.72 116.60
C ASN A 318 53.99 31.77 115.81
N ILE A 319 54.09 33.06 116.17
CA ILE A 319 53.48 34.16 115.41
C ILE A 319 54.18 34.34 114.06
N GLU A 320 55.52 34.29 114.01
CA GLU A 320 56.29 34.34 112.76
C GLU A 320 55.99 33.13 111.87
N GLN A 321 55.91 31.92 112.45
CA GLN A 321 55.53 30.69 111.75
C GLN A 321 54.10 30.79 111.21
N ALA A 322 53.13 31.21 112.02
CA ALA A 322 51.75 31.42 111.59
C ALA A 322 51.65 32.50 110.49
N THR A 323 52.49 33.54 110.55
CA THR A 323 52.56 34.58 109.51
C THR A 323 53.13 34.03 108.20
N SER A 324 54.18 33.20 108.27
CA SER A 324 54.74 32.50 107.11
C SER A 324 53.74 31.53 106.49
N ASP A 325 52.99 30.79 107.32
CA ASP A 325 51.96 29.85 106.87
C ASP A 325 50.78 30.59 106.23
N VAL A 326 50.36 31.74 106.77
CA VAL A 326 49.34 32.59 106.14
C VAL A 326 49.83 33.13 104.79
N ASN A 327 51.12 33.48 104.66
CA ASN A 327 51.69 33.95 103.39
C ASN A 327 51.74 32.82 102.34
N SER A 328 52.16 31.61 102.72
CA SER A 328 52.17 30.45 101.79
C SER A 328 50.76 30.04 101.36
N LEU A 329 49.78 30.06 102.27
CA LEU A 329 48.37 29.85 101.94
C LEU A 329 47.81 30.94 101.04
N ARG A 330 48.23 32.20 101.23
CA ARG A 330 47.84 33.32 100.37
C ARG A 330 48.39 33.15 98.96
N GLU A 331 49.65 32.74 98.81
CA GLU A 331 50.27 32.42 97.52
C GLU A 331 49.56 31.23 96.84
N ALA A 332 49.24 30.17 97.58
CA ALA A 332 48.46 29.05 97.07
C ALA A 332 47.05 29.49 96.61
N CYS A 333 46.36 30.34 97.38
CA CYS A 333 45.07 30.93 96.99
C CYS A 333 45.19 31.75 95.70
N ALA A 334 46.25 32.56 95.55
CA ALA A 334 46.49 33.35 94.35
C ALA A 334 46.77 32.45 93.13
N SER A 335 47.56 31.38 93.30
CA SER A 335 47.84 30.38 92.26
C SER A 335 46.57 29.65 91.81
N LEU A 336 45.75 29.18 92.75
CA LEU A 336 44.47 28.52 92.45
C LEU A 336 43.51 29.47 91.73
N LYS A 337 43.47 30.75 92.13
CA LYS A 337 42.65 31.76 91.44
C LYS A 337 43.12 31.99 90.00
N ALA A 338 44.43 32.03 89.76
CA ALA A 338 44.97 32.15 88.40
C ALA A 338 44.61 30.93 87.54
N LYS A 339 44.78 29.71 88.06
CA LYS A 339 44.37 28.47 87.38
C LYS A 339 42.87 28.43 87.08
N LEU A 340 42.03 28.91 88.00
CA LEU A 340 40.60 29.00 87.78
C LEU A 340 40.25 29.94 86.61
N GLU A 341 40.91 31.10 86.50
CA GLU A 341 40.70 32.00 85.37
C GLU A 341 41.24 31.40 84.06
N GLU A 342 42.36 30.67 84.08
CA GLU A 342 42.86 29.93 82.92
C GLU A 342 41.88 28.84 82.45
N GLU A 343 41.36 28.02 83.37
CA GLU A 343 40.36 26.99 83.07
C GLU A 343 39.06 27.59 82.51
N LYS A 344 38.63 28.77 82.99
CA LYS A 344 37.48 29.48 82.43
C LYS A 344 37.72 29.89 80.97
N LEU A 345 38.92 30.34 80.63
CA LEU A 345 39.28 30.70 79.24
C LEU A 345 39.28 29.46 78.35
N VAL A 346 39.85 28.34 78.81
CA VAL A 346 39.83 27.07 78.08
C VAL A 346 38.38 26.61 77.85
N LEU A 347 37.53 26.66 78.87
CA LEU A 347 36.12 26.27 78.76
C LEU A 347 35.33 27.17 77.79
N ALA A 348 35.64 28.47 77.73
CA ALA A 348 35.05 29.37 76.74
C ALA A 348 35.46 29.00 75.31
N SER A 349 36.74 28.70 75.09
CA SER A 349 37.25 28.27 73.77
C SER A 349 36.65 26.93 73.33
N LEU A 350 36.50 25.98 74.26
CA LEU A 350 35.90 24.68 74.00
C LEU A 350 34.42 24.82 73.60
N LYS A 351 33.66 25.65 74.32
CA LYS A 351 32.25 25.94 73.98
C LYS A 351 32.11 26.54 72.58
N GLN A 352 32.97 27.50 72.21
CA GLN A 352 32.96 28.06 70.86
C GLN A 352 33.25 26.98 69.81
N SER A 353 34.22 26.09 70.07
CA SER A 353 34.53 24.99 69.15
C SER A 353 33.39 23.96 69.04
N GLU A 354 32.67 23.70 70.13
CA GLU A 354 31.49 22.83 70.17
C GLU A 354 30.33 23.42 69.36
N GLU A 355 30.09 24.73 69.47
CA GLU A 355 29.08 25.43 68.66
C GLU A 355 29.43 25.38 67.17
N MET A 356 30.71 25.60 66.81
CA MET A 356 31.17 25.47 65.42
C MET A 356 31.02 24.04 64.89
N ALA A 357 31.39 23.03 65.69
CA ALA A 357 31.21 21.63 65.33
C ALA A 357 29.72 21.28 65.17
N SER A 358 28.84 21.79 66.05
CA SER A 358 27.39 21.59 65.98
C SER A 358 26.80 22.22 64.71
N ALA A 359 27.25 23.42 64.33
CA ALA A 359 26.84 24.04 63.06
C ALA A 359 27.27 23.20 61.85
N ALA A 360 28.49 22.68 61.84
CA ALA A 360 28.98 21.81 60.78
C ALA A 360 28.18 20.50 60.66
N VAL A 361 27.78 19.90 61.78
CA VAL A 361 26.91 18.70 61.80
C VAL A 361 25.56 19.00 61.15
N VAL A 362 24.94 20.14 61.44
CA VAL A 362 23.66 20.54 60.81
C VAL A 362 23.81 20.72 59.30
N THR A 363 24.91 21.33 58.85
CA THR A 363 25.21 21.47 57.41
C THR A 363 25.37 20.11 56.73
N LEU A 364 26.18 19.21 57.29
CA LEU A 364 26.36 17.86 56.75
C LEU A 364 25.06 17.05 56.75
N GLN A 365 24.21 17.22 57.76
CA GLN A 365 22.91 16.57 57.83
C GLN A 365 21.97 17.06 56.70
N ALA A 366 21.99 18.36 56.37
CA ALA A 366 21.22 18.90 55.26
C ALA A 366 21.72 18.39 53.89
N GLU A 367 23.03 18.30 53.70
CA GLU A 367 23.63 17.73 52.48
C GLU A 367 23.32 16.23 52.33
N LEU A 368 23.30 15.49 53.44
CA LEU A 368 22.90 14.07 53.45
C LEU A 368 21.45 13.89 53.00
N GLU A 369 20.51 14.69 53.52
CA GLU A 369 19.11 14.64 53.10
C GLU A 369 18.92 15.06 51.63
N LYS A 370 19.70 16.04 51.16
CA LYS A 370 19.74 16.41 49.74
C LYS A 370 20.26 15.25 48.87
N SER A 371 21.29 14.54 49.31
CA SER A 371 21.83 13.37 48.59
C SER A 371 20.84 12.19 48.59
N ARG A 372 20.16 11.95 49.71
CA ARG A 372 19.10 10.94 49.82
C ARG A 372 17.94 11.21 48.87
N SER A 373 17.44 12.45 48.82
CA SER A 373 16.37 12.83 47.90
C SER A 373 16.80 12.75 46.43
N ALA A 374 18.02 13.17 46.09
CA ALA A 374 18.56 13.00 44.74
C ALA A 374 18.68 11.51 44.34
N THR A 375 19.12 10.65 45.26
CA THR A 375 19.20 9.19 45.03
C THR A 375 17.82 8.59 44.79
N ALA A 376 16.80 8.98 45.57
CA ALA A 376 15.43 8.51 45.37
C ALA A 376 14.87 8.94 44.00
N PHE A 377 15.16 10.16 43.54
CA PHE A 377 14.78 10.63 42.21
C PHE A 377 15.42 9.82 41.09
N ILE A 378 16.74 9.55 41.19
CA ILE A 378 17.47 8.73 40.22
C ILE A 378 16.89 7.30 40.18
N GLN A 379 16.60 6.70 41.33
CA GLN A 379 15.98 5.37 41.40
C GLN A 379 14.58 5.33 40.75
N MET A 380 13.78 6.38 40.91
CA MET A 380 12.48 6.47 40.25
C MET A 380 12.63 6.52 38.72
N LYS A 381 13.57 7.33 38.22
CA LYS A 381 13.88 7.43 36.78
C LYS A 381 14.48 6.15 36.20
N GLU A 382 15.34 5.47 36.96
CA GLU A 382 15.89 4.17 36.57
C GLU A 382 14.79 3.10 36.49
N LYS A 383 13.85 3.09 37.43
CA LYS A 383 12.72 2.16 37.42
C LYS A 383 11.81 2.41 36.20
N GLU A 384 11.48 3.67 35.92
CA GLU A 384 10.71 4.08 34.73
C GLU A 384 11.41 3.64 33.43
N ALA A 385 12.73 3.85 33.34
CA ALA A 385 13.52 3.38 32.20
C ALA A 385 13.55 1.84 32.09
N ARG A 386 13.63 1.11 33.22
CA ARG A 386 13.57 -0.35 33.24
C ARG A 386 12.20 -0.88 32.79
N GLU A 387 11.11 -0.24 33.18
CA GLU A 387 9.75 -0.59 32.73
C GLU A 387 9.62 -0.36 31.22
N MET A 388 10.08 0.79 30.71
CA MET A 388 10.10 1.07 29.26
C MET A 388 10.98 0.07 28.47
N MET A 389 12.11 -0.34 29.04
CA MET A 389 12.97 -1.36 28.43
C MET A 389 12.38 -2.77 28.48
N ALA A 390 11.46 -3.06 29.40
CA ALA A 390 10.76 -4.35 29.44
C ALA A 390 9.74 -4.49 28.28
N ASP A 391 9.11 -3.39 27.88
CA ASP A 391 8.12 -3.36 26.78
C ASP A 391 8.75 -3.25 25.38
N LEU A 392 9.99 -2.76 25.29
CA LEU A 392 10.67 -2.52 24.02
C LEU A 392 10.90 -3.82 23.20
N PRO A 393 11.32 -4.96 23.78
CA PRO A 393 11.45 -6.22 23.07
C PRO A 393 10.15 -6.70 22.43
N GLU A 394 9.02 -6.59 23.14
CA GLU A 394 7.72 -7.01 22.58
C GLU A 394 7.31 -6.11 21.41
N LYS A 395 7.53 -4.79 21.51
CA LYS A 395 7.26 -3.85 20.41
C LYS A 395 8.16 -4.11 19.21
N LEU A 396 9.44 -4.37 19.42
CA LEU A 396 10.38 -4.75 18.35
C LEU A 396 10.00 -6.07 17.70
N GLN A 397 9.58 -7.07 18.48
CA GLN A 397 9.12 -8.35 17.95
C GLN A 397 7.86 -8.20 17.09
N LYS A 398 6.88 -7.39 17.53
CA LYS A 398 5.68 -7.09 16.74
C LYS A 398 6.02 -6.37 15.45
N ALA A 399 6.87 -5.34 15.51
CA ALA A 399 7.32 -4.63 14.32
C ALA A 399 8.06 -5.55 13.33
N ALA A 400 8.87 -6.49 13.82
CA ALA A 400 9.52 -7.48 12.98
C ALA A 400 8.52 -8.45 12.32
N GLN A 401 7.51 -8.93 13.07
CA GLN A 401 6.44 -9.77 12.53
C GLN A 401 5.62 -9.04 11.45
N GLU A 402 5.24 -7.79 11.69
CA GLU A 402 4.52 -6.96 10.72
C GLU A 402 5.35 -6.72 9.44
N ALA A 403 6.66 -6.53 9.57
CA ALA A 403 7.55 -6.40 8.42
C ALA A 403 7.66 -7.70 7.60
N ASP A 404 7.74 -8.85 8.26
CA ASP A 404 7.76 -10.17 7.60
C ASP A 404 6.42 -10.46 6.91
N GLU A 405 5.29 -10.13 7.55
CA GLU A 405 3.95 -10.24 6.96
C GLU A 405 3.82 -9.35 5.71
N ALA A 406 4.21 -8.08 5.81
CA ALA A 406 4.20 -7.15 4.68
C ALA A 406 5.07 -7.65 3.51
N LYS A 407 6.24 -8.22 3.81
CA LYS A 407 7.11 -8.82 2.80
C LYS A 407 6.46 -10.02 2.12
N SER A 408 5.79 -10.90 2.88
CA SER A 408 5.08 -12.06 2.32
C SER A 408 3.93 -11.63 1.40
N LEU A 409 3.18 -10.59 1.78
CA LEU A 409 2.11 -10.01 0.97
C LEU A 409 2.65 -9.38 -0.31
N ALA A 410 3.76 -8.64 -0.22
CA ALA A 410 4.41 -8.07 -1.40
C ALA A 410 4.91 -9.14 -2.37
N GLN A 411 5.45 -10.24 -1.86
CA GLN A 411 5.87 -11.39 -2.68
C GLN A 411 4.67 -12.07 -3.36
N ALA A 412 3.58 -12.28 -2.62
CA ALA A 412 2.34 -12.85 -3.18
C ALA A 412 1.75 -11.97 -4.29
N ALA A 413 1.72 -10.64 -4.09
CA ALA A 413 1.27 -9.70 -5.10
C ALA A 413 2.18 -9.71 -6.35
N GLN A 414 3.50 -9.87 -6.17
CA GLN A 414 4.43 -10.00 -7.29
C GLN A 414 4.22 -11.30 -8.06
N THR A 415 3.95 -12.42 -7.39
CA THR A 415 3.67 -13.69 -8.07
C THR A 415 2.35 -13.63 -8.85
N GLU A 416 1.30 -13.04 -8.25
CA GLU A 416 0.01 -12.87 -8.92
C GLU A 416 0.11 -11.93 -10.14
N LEU A 417 0.95 -10.89 -10.06
CA LEU A 417 1.23 -10.02 -11.19
C LEU A 417 1.95 -10.76 -12.32
N LEU A 418 2.91 -11.64 -12.01
CA LEU A 418 3.59 -12.45 -13.02
C LEU A 418 2.62 -13.44 -13.69
N GLU A 419 1.75 -14.10 -12.91
CA GLU A 419 0.71 -14.98 -13.44
C GLU A 419 -0.24 -14.22 -14.36
N ALA A 420 -0.72 -13.04 -13.95
CA ALA A 420 -1.57 -12.19 -14.78
C ALA A 420 -0.85 -11.73 -16.07
N GLN A 421 0.45 -11.43 -16.01
CA GLN A 421 1.24 -11.11 -17.20
C GLN A 421 1.35 -12.30 -18.17
N GLU A 422 1.57 -13.51 -17.65
CA GLU A 422 1.58 -14.73 -18.47
C GLU A 422 0.22 -14.99 -19.11
N GLU A 423 -0.89 -14.80 -18.39
CA GLU A 423 -2.24 -14.90 -18.93
C GLU A 423 -2.50 -13.88 -20.05
N VAL A 424 -2.06 -12.64 -19.86
CA VAL A 424 -2.15 -11.58 -20.88
C VAL A 424 -1.34 -11.95 -22.13
N GLU A 425 -0.11 -12.43 -21.98
CA GLU A 425 0.71 -12.87 -23.12
C GLU A 425 0.08 -14.07 -23.83
N GLN A 426 -0.51 -15.02 -23.09
CA GLN A 426 -1.23 -16.13 -23.68
C GLN A 426 -2.48 -15.65 -24.45
N ALA A 427 -3.22 -14.67 -23.92
CA ALA A 427 -4.36 -14.07 -24.58
C ALA A 427 -3.94 -13.31 -25.85
N LYS A 428 -2.82 -12.57 -25.82
CA LYS A 428 -2.24 -11.91 -27.00
C LYS A 428 -1.86 -12.92 -28.07
N ALA A 429 -1.20 -14.02 -27.70
CA ALA A 429 -0.84 -15.07 -28.65
C ALA A 429 -2.11 -15.66 -29.32
N LYS A 430 -3.16 -15.95 -28.53
CA LYS A 430 -4.46 -16.39 -29.06
C LYS A 430 -5.07 -15.34 -30.00
N SER A 431 -5.04 -14.06 -29.64
CA SER A 431 -5.52 -12.96 -30.49
C SER A 431 -4.81 -12.92 -31.84
N VAL A 432 -3.47 -12.99 -31.85
CA VAL A 432 -2.68 -13.01 -33.09
C VAL A 432 -3.03 -14.21 -33.97
N THR A 433 -3.23 -15.40 -33.37
CA THR A 433 -3.66 -16.57 -34.14
C THR A 433 -5.05 -16.39 -34.78
N LEU A 434 -6.01 -15.84 -34.03
CA LEU A 434 -7.34 -15.55 -34.55
C LEU A 434 -7.32 -14.49 -35.65
N GLU A 435 -6.52 -13.44 -35.50
CA GLU A 435 -6.33 -12.40 -36.51
C GLU A 435 -5.73 -12.97 -37.80
N SER A 436 -4.73 -13.84 -37.70
CA SER A 436 -4.15 -14.51 -38.87
C SER A 436 -5.16 -15.44 -39.58
N SER A 437 -6.01 -16.13 -38.80
CA SER A 437 -7.08 -16.99 -39.34
C SER A 437 -8.16 -16.16 -40.03
N LEU A 438 -8.51 -14.99 -39.48
CA LEU A 438 -9.47 -14.07 -40.07
C LEU A 438 -8.96 -13.51 -41.40
N LEU A 439 -7.68 -13.13 -41.46
CA LEU A 439 -7.05 -12.65 -42.70
C LEU A 439 -6.99 -13.76 -43.77
N ALA A 440 -6.73 -15.01 -43.37
CA ALA A 440 -6.79 -16.15 -44.28
C ALA A 440 -8.22 -16.36 -44.84
N ALA A 441 -9.23 -16.32 -43.98
CA ALA A 441 -10.63 -16.44 -44.39
C ALA A 441 -11.07 -15.29 -45.32
N GLN A 442 -10.61 -14.05 -45.07
CA GLN A 442 -10.87 -12.91 -45.96
C GLN A 442 -10.28 -13.14 -47.36
N LYS A 443 -9.04 -13.62 -47.47
CA LYS A 443 -8.42 -13.97 -48.76
C LYS A 443 -9.14 -15.10 -49.48
N GLU A 444 -9.65 -16.08 -48.73
CA GLU A 444 -10.46 -17.17 -49.30
C GLU A 444 -11.80 -16.65 -49.83
N ILE A 445 -12.45 -15.72 -49.13
CA ILE A 445 -13.67 -15.04 -49.61
C ILE A 445 -13.39 -14.25 -50.89
N GLU A 446 -12.28 -13.50 -50.95
CA GLU A 446 -11.88 -12.77 -52.17
C GLU A 446 -11.59 -13.73 -53.33
N ALA A 447 -10.88 -14.83 -53.07
CA ALA A 447 -10.64 -15.86 -54.07
C ALA A 447 -11.96 -16.51 -54.56
N ALA A 448 -12.90 -16.78 -53.65
CA ALA A 448 -14.22 -17.30 -53.98
C ALA A 448 -15.03 -16.31 -54.83
N LYS A 449 -14.97 -15.00 -54.53
CA LYS A 449 -15.61 -13.95 -55.35
C LYS A 449 -15.01 -13.87 -56.76
N VAL A 450 -13.69 -13.99 -56.89
CA VAL A 450 -13.02 -14.04 -58.20
C VAL A 450 -13.45 -15.30 -58.97
N ALA A 451 -13.49 -16.45 -58.30
CA ALA A 451 -13.95 -17.70 -58.90
C ALA A 451 -15.42 -17.62 -59.33
N GLU A 452 -16.29 -16.96 -58.55
CA GLU A 452 -17.67 -16.68 -58.90
C GLU A 452 -17.76 -15.80 -60.16
N MET A 453 -16.98 -14.72 -60.23
CA MET A 453 -16.90 -13.86 -61.43
C MET A 453 -16.48 -14.65 -62.67
N LEU A 454 -15.43 -15.48 -62.56
CA LEU A 454 -14.96 -16.32 -63.65
C LEU A 454 -16.01 -17.36 -64.07
N ALA A 455 -16.76 -17.93 -63.12
CA ALA A 455 -17.85 -18.84 -63.41
C ALA A 455 -18.99 -18.12 -64.16
N ARG A 456 -19.35 -16.89 -63.76
CA ARG A 456 -20.34 -16.06 -64.46
C ARG A 456 -19.88 -15.73 -65.88
N ASP A 457 -18.63 -15.33 -66.06
CA ASP A 457 -18.07 -15.04 -67.39
C ASP A 457 -18.06 -16.29 -68.28
N ALA A 458 -17.73 -17.46 -67.71
CA ALA A 458 -17.79 -18.73 -68.42
C ALA A 458 -19.23 -19.09 -68.84
N ILE A 459 -20.23 -18.86 -67.98
CA ILE A 459 -21.65 -19.02 -68.32
C ILE A 459 -22.04 -18.10 -69.48
N ILE A 460 -21.70 -16.80 -69.40
CA ILE A 460 -21.99 -15.83 -70.46
C ILE A 460 -21.30 -16.21 -71.77
N ALA A 461 -20.05 -16.70 -71.70
CA ALA A 461 -19.32 -17.19 -72.87
C ALA A 461 -19.97 -18.45 -73.47
N LEU A 462 -20.46 -19.37 -72.63
CA LEU A 462 -21.20 -20.55 -73.07
C LEU A 462 -22.52 -20.16 -73.73
N GLU A 463 -23.34 -19.30 -73.12
CA GLU A 463 -24.59 -18.78 -73.71
C GLU A 463 -24.35 -18.06 -75.04
N LYS A 464 -23.28 -17.26 -75.14
CA LYS A 464 -22.87 -16.62 -76.41
C LYS A 464 -22.40 -17.63 -77.44
N SER A 465 -21.70 -18.69 -77.03
CA SER A 465 -21.27 -19.75 -77.94
C SER A 465 -22.43 -20.65 -78.39
N GLU A 466 -23.44 -20.83 -77.55
CA GLU A 466 -24.67 -21.58 -77.82
C GLU A 466 -25.62 -20.78 -78.73
N SER A 467 -25.76 -19.48 -78.49
CA SER A 467 -26.48 -18.55 -79.39
C SER A 467 -25.75 -18.26 -80.70
N ALA A 468 -24.41 -18.33 -80.75
CA ALA A 468 -23.66 -18.31 -82.01
C ALA A 468 -23.77 -19.64 -82.78
N LYS A 469 -23.97 -20.76 -82.08
CA LYS A 469 -24.29 -22.08 -82.68
C LYS A 469 -25.74 -22.21 -83.12
N SER A 470 -26.65 -21.36 -82.67
CA SER A 470 -28.07 -21.42 -83.08
C SER A 470 -28.35 -20.93 -84.51
N ASN A 471 -27.33 -20.56 -85.28
CA ASN A 471 -27.47 -20.16 -86.69
C ASN A 471 -26.90 -21.16 -87.70
N ASN A 472 -26.34 -22.29 -87.28
CA ASN A 472 -26.08 -23.41 -88.17
C ASN A 472 -26.18 -24.72 -87.40
N ASP A 473 -26.91 -25.64 -88.01
CA ASP A 473 -27.11 -27.04 -87.62
C ASP A 473 -28.23 -27.29 -86.60
N LYS A 474 -29.36 -27.74 -87.18
CA LYS A 474 -30.21 -28.77 -86.57
C LYS A 474 -29.30 -29.94 -86.19
N ASP A 475 -28.95 -30.06 -84.92
CA ASP A 475 -29.10 -31.31 -84.19
C ASP A 475 -28.79 -31.13 -82.71
N SER A 476 -29.78 -31.50 -81.91
CA SER A 476 -29.71 -31.91 -80.50
C SER A 476 -29.41 -30.83 -79.46
N SER A 477 -30.47 -30.48 -78.74
CA SER A 477 -30.46 -29.88 -77.41
C SER A 477 -29.34 -30.44 -76.52
N SER A 478 -28.61 -29.56 -75.82
CA SER A 478 -27.75 -29.88 -74.68
C SER A 478 -28.59 -30.46 -73.52
N MET A 479 -29.09 -31.67 -73.72
CA MET A 479 -29.79 -32.48 -72.73
C MET A 479 -28.81 -33.56 -72.28
N VAL A 480 -28.14 -33.31 -71.15
CA VAL A 480 -27.30 -34.33 -70.49
C VAL A 480 -28.24 -35.44 -70.03
N THR A 481 -28.33 -36.48 -70.84
CA THR A 481 -29.12 -37.67 -70.55
C THR A 481 -28.30 -38.58 -69.64
N LEU A 482 -28.53 -38.45 -68.34
CA LEU A 482 -28.03 -39.42 -67.35
C LEU A 482 -28.74 -40.75 -67.58
N SER A 483 -27.99 -41.85 -67.63
CA SER A 483 -28.62 -43.16 -67.61
C SER A 483 -29.32 -43.37 -66.26
N LEU A 484 -30.39 -44.17 -66.26
CA LEU A 484 -31.19 -44.42 -65.06
C LEU A 484 -30.33 -44.97 -63.90
N ASP A 485 -29.34 -45.80 -64.22
CA ASP A 485 -28.40 -46.36 -63.25
C ASP A 485 -27.46 -45.29 -62.67
N GLU A 486 -26.97 -44.35 -63.47
CA GLU A 486 -26.14 -43.23 -63.01
C GLU A 486 -26.93 -42.26 -62.12
N TYR A 487 -28.19 -41.99 -62.44
CA TYR A 487 -29.09 -41.19 -61.60
C TYR A 487 -29.27 -41.84 -60.22
N HIS A 488 -29.54 -43.15 -60.18
CA HIS A 488 -29.70 -43.87 -58.91
C HIS A 488 -28.41 -43.95 -58.10
N GLU A 489 -27.26 -44.04 -58.76
CA GLU A 489 -25.95 -44.06 -58.10
C GLU A 489 -25.57 -42.67 -57.53
N LEU A 490 -25.79 -41.59 -58.27
CA LEU A 490 -25.61 -40.22 -57.77
C LEU A 490 -26.58 -39.91 -56.63
N SER A 491 -27.85 -40.28 -56.77
CA SER A 491 -28.86 -40.07 -55.74
C SER A 491 -28.47 -40.81 -54.45
N ARG A 492 -27.98 -42.06 -54.53
CA ARG A 492 -27.47 -42.80 -53.37
C ARG A 492 -26.26 -42.12 -52.71
N ARG A 493 -25.34 -41.53 -53.50
CA ARG A 493 -24.20 -40.78 -52.95
C ARG A 493 -24.64 -39.48 -52.28
N ALA A 494 -25.59 -38.76 -52.88
CA ALA A 494 -26.17 -37.55 -52.29
C ALA A 494 -26.83 -37.86 -50.95
N TYR A 495 -27.67 -38.89 -50.89
CA TYR A 495 -28.29 -39.33 -49.63
C TYR A 495 -27.27 -39.73 -48.57
N LYS A 496 -26.22 -40.48 -48.92
CA LYS A 496 -25.14 -40.84 -47.96
C LYS A 496 -24.37 -39.61 -47.48
N ALA A 497 -24.12 -38.64 -48.35
CA ALA A 497 -23.45 -37.39 -47.96
C ALA A 497 -24.33 -36.54 -47.04
N GLU A 498 -25.62 -36.47 -47.31
CA GLU A 498 -26.62 -35.81 -46.47
C GLU A 498 -26.73 -36.47 -45.09
N GLU A 499 -26.77 -37.80 -45.03
CA GLU A 499 -26.80 -38.54 -43.76
C GLU A 499 -25.53 -38.28 -42.92
N GLN A 500 -24.36 -38.24 -43.56
CA GLN A 500 -23.10 -37.86 -42.90
C GLN A 500 -23.09 -36.39 -42.43
N ALA A 501 -23.69 -35.47 -43.20
CA ALA A 501 -23.81 -34.07 -42.81
C ALA A 501 -24.75 -33.92 -41.61
N ASN A 502 -25.91 -34.57 -41.65
CA ASN A 502 -26.88 -34.58 -40.56
C ASN A 502 -26.29 -35.18 -39.27
N ALA A 503 -25.55 -36.29 -39.36
CA ALA A 503 -24.85 -36.86 -38.21
C ALA A 503 -23.82 -35.89 -37.60
N ARG A 504 -23.10 -35.11 -38.43
CA ARG A 504 -22.16 -34.08 -37.93
C ARG A 504 -22.90 -32.91 -37.26
N ILE A 505 -24.03 -32.49 -37.82
CA ILE A 505 -24.88 -31.44 -37.25
C ILE A 505 -25.44 -31.89 -35.90
N GLU A 506 -25.92 -33.13 -35.78
CA GLU A 506 -26.41 -33.69 -34.52
C GLU A 506 -25.31 -33.79 -33.46
N ALA A 507 -24.10 -34.20 -33.84
CA ALA A 507 -22.95 -34.24 -32.93
C ALA A 507 -22.58 -32.83 -32.44
N ALA A 508 -22.54 -31.85 -33.34
CA ALA A 508 -22.28 -30.44 -32.99
C ALA A 508 -23.37 -29.88 -32.06
N ASN A 509 -24.64 -30.12 -32.38
CA ASN A 509 -25.78 -29.70 -31.55
C ASN A 509 -25.75 -30.35 -30.16
N SER A 510 -25.30 -31.61 -30.05
CA SER A 510 -25.12 -32.29 -28.77
C SER A 510 -24.04 -31.61 -27.92
N GLN A 511 -22.92 -31.22 -28.52
CA GLN A 511 -21.86 -30.48 -27.83
C GLN A 511 -22.32 -29.08 -27.40
N ILE A 512 -23.04 -28.35 -28.27
CA ILE A 512 -23.62 -27.04 -27.94
C ILE A 512 -24.57 -27.16 -26.74
N LYS A 513 -25.40 -28.20 -26.70
CA LYS A 513 -26.32 -28.43 -25.58
C LYS A 513 -25.57 -28.67 -24.27
N VAL A 514 -24.49 -29.45 -24.30
CA VAL A 514 -23.63 -29.68 -23.12
C VAL A 514 -22.96 -28.38 -22.68
N ALA A 515 -22.40 -27.61 -23.62
CA ALA A 515 -21.75 -26.32 -23.34
C ALA A 515 -22.73 -25.32 -22.71
N ARG A 516 -23.95 -25.18 -23.25
CA ARG A 516 -25.00 -24.32 -22.67
C ARG A 516 -25.42 -24.77 -21.28
N GLN A 517 -25.48 -26.08 -21.03
CA GLN A 517 -25.74 -26.59 -19.68
C GLN A 517 -24.60 -26.32 -18.71
N SER A 518 -23.33 -26.34 -19.14
CA SER A 518 -22.22 -25.95 -18.26
C SER A 518 -22.20 -24.45 -17.98
N GLU A 519 -22.52 -23.63 -18.98
CA GLU A 519 -22.68 -22.18 -18.83
C GLU A 519 -23.75 -21.84 -17.79
N LEU A 520 -24.94 -22.43 -17.91
CA LEU A 520 -26.02 -22.24 -16.92
C LEU A 520 -25.60 -22.62 -15.50
N ARG A 521 -24.89 -23.74 -15.31
CA ARG A 521 -24.37 -24.13 -13.98
C ARG A 521 -23.34 -23.16 -13.45
N SER A 522 -22.51 -22.58 -14.32
CA SER A 522 -21.53 -21.57 -13.90
C SER A 522 -22.19 -20.25 -13.50
N LEU A 523 -23.25 -19.85 -14.20
CA LEU A 523 -24.05 -18.67 -13.86
C LEU A 523 -24.80 -18.85 -12.53
N GLU A 524 -25.41 -20.02 -12.31
CA GLU A 524 -26.07 -20.36 -11.03
C GLU A 524 -25.07 -20.27 -9.86
N LYS A 525 -23.86 -20.81 -10.03
CA LYS A 525 -22.80 -20.70 -9.00
C LYS A 525 -22.33 -19.27 -8.77
N LEU A 526 -22.30 -18.43 -9.80
CA LEU A 526 -21.95 -17.02 -9.68
C LEU A 526 -23.03 -16.25 -8.89
N GLU A 527 -24.30 -16.56 -9.15
CA GLU A 527 -25.43 -15.99 -8.42
C GLU A 527 -25.38 -16.37 -6.93
N GLU A 528 -25.14 -17.64 -6.60
CA GLU A 528 -24.95 -18.10 -5.21
C GLU A 528 -23.82 -17.33 -4.49
N LEU A 529 -22.66 -17.17 -5.14
CA LEU A 529 -21.54 -16.41 -4.57
C LEU A 529 -21.88 -14.93 -4.37
N ASN A 530 -22.66 -14.35 -5.27
CA ASN A 530 -23.10 -12.96 -5.15
C ASN A 530 -24.10 -12.79 -3.99
N GLU A 531 -24.99 -13.75 -3.78
CA GLU A 531 -25.86 -13.78 -2.59
C GLU A 531 -25.05 -13.92 -1.30
N GLU A 532 -24.07 -14.82 -1.25
CA GLU A 532 -23.17 -14.98 -0.09
C GLU A 532 -22.37 -13.69 0.20
N LEU A 533 -21.87 -13.02 -0.83
CA LEU A 533 -21.17 -11.74 -0.70
C LEU A 533 -22.11 -10.65 -0.15
N SER A 534 -23.35 -10.60 -0.63
CA SER A 534 -24.36 -9.67 -0.11
C SER A 534 -24.61 -9.88 1.38
N VAL A 535 -24.79 -11.14 1.80
CA VAL A 535 -24.97 -11.50 3.23
C VAL A 535 -23.73 -11.13 4.05
N ARG A 536 -22.52 -11.39 3.53
CA ARG A 536 -21.27 -11.05 4.21
C ARG A 536 -21.11 -9.53 4.35
N ASN A 537 -21.42 -8.77 3.32
CA ASN A 537 -21.35 -7.31 3.32
C ASN A 537 -22.33 -6.71 4.33
N GLU A 538 -23.57 -7.21 4.39
CA GLU A 538 -24.53 -6.74 5.39
C GLU A 538 -24.08 -7.08 6.81
N SER A 539 -23.53 -8.28 7.02
CA SER A 539 -22.95 -8.68 8.30
C SER A 539 -21.78 -7.78 8.72
N LEU A 540 -20.92 -7.42 7.76
CA LEU A 540 -19.80 -6.50 7.97
C LEU A 540 -20.32 -5.10 8.35
N LYS A 541 -21.32 -4.59 7.63
CA LYS A 541 -21.95 -3.30 7.92
C LYS A 541 -22.58 -3.25 9.32
N ILE A 542 -23.23 -4.33 9.75
CA ILE A 542 -23.75 -4.42 11.12
C ILE A 542 -22.61 -4.42 12.14
N ALA A 543 -21.52 -5.14 11.87
CA ALA A 543 -20.36 -5.18 12.75
C ALA A 543 -19.66 -3.82 12.87
N THR A 544 -19.51 -3.07 11.77
CA THR A 544 -18.92 -1.73 11.79
C THR A 544 -19.77 -0.75 12.57
N VAL A 545 -21.09 -0.71 12.32
CA VAL A 545 -22.03 0.15 13.07
C VAL A 545 -22.02 -0.18 14.57
N ASN A 546 -21.93 -1.47 14.93
CA ASN A 546 -21.84 -1.86 16.33
C ASN A 546 -20.50 -1.47 16.98
N SER A 547 -19.40 -1.56 16.23
CA SER A 547 -18.09 -1.08 16.68
C SER A 547 -18.09 0.42 16.90
N GLU A 548 -18.63 1.20 15.97
CA GLU A 548 -18.80 2.65 16.08
C GLU A 548 -19.61 3.01 17.33
N LYS A 549 -20.79 2.40 17.51
CA LYS A 549 -21.60 2.59 18.72
C LYS A 549 -20.87 2.23 20.01
N ALA A 550 -20.05 1.18 20.00
CA ALA A 550 -19.25 0.82 21.18
C ALA A 550 -18.18 1.87 21.48
N THR A 551 -17.55 2.44 20.45
CA THR A 551 -16.58 3.54 20.62
C THR A 551 -17.24 4.84 21.08
N GLU A 552 -18.41 5.18 20.54
CA GLU A 552 -19.22 6.32 21.01
C GLU A 552 -19.62 6.13 22.48
N GLY A 553 -20.09 4.94 22.85
CA GLY A 553 -20.43 4.61 24.24
C GLY A 553 -19.22 4.69 25.18
N LYS A 554 -18.04 4.24 24.72
CA LYS A 554 -16.78 4.40 25.47
C LYS A 554 -16.46 5.89 25.69
N ILE A 555 -16.52 6.70 24.64
CA ILE A 555 -16.24 8.14 24.72
C ILE A 555 -17.23 8.83 25.67
N ALA A 556 -18.52 8.50 25.60
CA ALA A 556 -19.53 9.06 26.50
C ALA A 556 -19.23 8.75 27.98
N ILE A 557 -18.85 7.51 28.30
CA ILE A 557 -18.47 7.11 29.66
C ILE A 557 -17.17 7.82 30.10
N GLU A 558 -16.18 7.94 29.21
CA GLU A 558 -14.93 8.65 29.50
C GLU A 558 -15.17 10.15 29.77
N GLN A 559 -16.11 10.77 29.05
CA GLN A 559 -16.54 12.15 29.28
C GLN A 559 -17.24 12.30 30.65
N GLU A 560 -18.20 11.43 30.98
CA GLU A 560 -18.87 11.44 32.29
C GLU A 560 -17.88 11.20 33.45
N LEU A 561 -16.92 10.30 33.27
CA LEU A 561 -15.91 10.02 34.27
C LEU A 561 -14.93 11.19 34.43
N SER A 562 -14.67 11.94 33.35
CA SER A 562 -13.87 13.17 33.39
C SER A 562 -14.60 14.30 34.11
N THR A 563 -15.90 14.49 33.87
CA THR A 563 -16.72 15.46 34.61
C THR A 563 -16.86 15.06 36.08
N TRP A 564 -17.10 13.79 36.37
CA TRP A 564 -17.16 13.28 37.74
C TRP A 564 -15.84 13.46 38.50
N LYS A 565 -14.69 13.22 37.86
CA LYS A 565 -13.38 13.51 38.45
C LYS A 565 -13.20 15.00 38.74
N ALA A 566 -13.61 15.88 37.83
CA ALA A 566 -13.55 17.32 38.03
C ALA A 566 -14.45 17.78 39.19
N GLU A 567 -15.66 17.24 39.28
CA GLU A 567 -16.60 17.49 40.39
C GLU A 567 -16.02 17.00 41.72
N GLN A 568 -15.46 15.79 41.78
CA GLN A 568 -14.78 15.27 42.97
C GLN A 568 -13.60 16.14 43.41
N GLU A 569 -12.82 16.66 42.46
CA GLU A 569 -11.72 17.56 42.78
C GLU A 569 -12.20 18.94 43.27
N GLN A 570 -13.30 19.46 42.72
CA GLN A 570 -13.94 20.67 43.26
C GLN A 570 -14.51 20.45 44.65
N GLN A 571 -15.10 19.29 44.91
CA GLN A 571 -15.69 18.95 46.20
C GLN A 571 -14.61 18.77 47.28
N LYS A 572 -13.46 18.16 46.94
CA LYS A 572 -12.28 18.13 47.81
C LYS A 572 -11.72 19.53 48.09
N LYS A 573 -11.70 20.42 47.10
CA LYS A 573 -11.28 21.83 47.30
C LYS A 573 -12.28 22.63 48.13
N ALA A 574 -13.57 22.29 48.09
CA ALA A 574 -14.60 22.89 48.94
C ALA A 574 -14.56 22.35 50.38
N ASP A 575 -14.29 21.06 50.56
CA ASP A 575 -14.11 20.43 51.88
C ASP A 575 -12.78 20.87 52.54
N GLU A 576 -11.70 21.09 51.78
CA GLU A 576 -10.45 21.70 52.29
C GLU A 576 -10.59 23.15 52.75
N LEU A 577 -11.67 23.85 52.35
CA LEU A 577 -11.98 25.21 52.82
C LEU A 577 -12.87 25.23 54.08
N ASN A 578 -13.36 24.07 54.54
CA ASN A 578 -14.27 23.98 55.69
C ASN A 578 -13.68 23.24 56.91
N ASP A 579 -12.44 22.74 56.84
CA ASP A 579 -11.79 22.04 57.96
C ASP A 579 -10.71 22.90 58.65
N GLN A 580 -11.16 23.97 59.29
CA GLN A 580 -10.48 24.58 60.44
C GLN A 580 -11.46 24.67 61.63
N THR A 581 -11.90 23.55 62.22
CA THR A 581 -12.03 23.47 63.69
C THR A 581 -12.19 22.04 64.24
N THR A 582 -11.36 21.76 65.26
CA THR A 582 -11.51 20.77 66.36
C THR A 582 -11.18 19.28 66.14
N ALA A 583 -10.32 18.80 67.04
CA ALA A 583 -9.91 17.40 67.25
C ALA A 583 -10.73 16.75 68.41
N PRO A 584 -10.40 15.54 68.93
CA PRO A 584 -11.05 14.26 68.62
C PRO A 584 -11.76 13.60 69.83
N THR A 585 -12.70 12.67 69.61
CA THR A 585 -13.18 11.72 70.66
C THR A 585 -13.57 10.35 70.07
N LYS A 586 -12.99 9.26 70.59
CA LYS A 586 -13.35 7.83 70.32
C LYS A 586 -14.62 7.43 71.12
N PRO A 587 -15.36 6.34 70.79
CA PRO A 587 -15.03 4.97 71.25
C PRO A 587 -15.42 3.80 70.29
N VAL A 588 -14.55 2.79 70.10
CA VAL A 588 -14.63 1.40 70.64
C VAL A 588 -15.63 0.45 69.95
N HIS A 589 -15.12 -0.48 69.10
CA HIS A 589 -15.06 -1.93 69.39
C HIS A 589 -14.29 -2.70 68.31
N ASP A 590 -13.20 -3.33 68.74
CA ASP A 590 -12.46 -4.44 68.11
C ASP A 590 -13.04 -5.79 68.64
N PRO A 591 -12.57 -7.00 68.24
CA PRO A 591 -11.73 -7.38 67.10
C PRO A 591 -12.21 -8.69 66.39
N SER A 592 -11.57 -9.07 65.28
CA SER A 592 -10.96 -10.41 65.09
C SER A 592 -10.68 -10.71 63.61
N SER A 593 -9.40 -10.60 63.23
CA SER A 593 -8.76 -11.34 62.13
C SER A 593 -8.46 -12.79 62.62
N PRO A 594 -7.80 -13.73 61.91
CA PRO A 594 -7.28 -13.75 60.53
C PRO A 594 -7.45 -15.12 59.81
N LYS A 595 -7.10 -15.21 58.51
CA LYS A 595 -6.04 -16.12 57.97
C LYS A 595 -6.19 -16.32 56.47
N GLY A 596 -5.21 -15.79 55.74
CA GLY A 596 -4.75 -16.41 54.49
C GLY A 596 -3.83 -17.59 54.80
N LYS A 597 -3.92 -18.65 53.99
CA LYS A 597 -2.83 -19.59 53.73
C LYS A 597 -3.04 -20.27 52.37
N VAL A 598 -2.18 -19.95 51.42
CA VAL A 598 -1.85 -20.71 50.19
C VAL A 598 -1.03 -21.96 50.65
N PRO A 599 -0.93 -23.15 49.99
CA PRO A 599 -0.77 -23.34 48.52
C PRO A 599 -1.24 -24.66 47.84
N SER A 600 -1.38 -24.57 46.50
CA SER A 600 -0.95 -25.53 45.44
C SER A 600 -1.47 -26.98 45.40
N LYS A 601 -2.12 -27.37 44.27
CA LYS A 601 -1.73 -28.45 43.32
C LYS A 601 -2.86 -28.78 42.31
N ASN A 602 -2.47 -28.98 41.04
CA ASN A 602 -3.24 -29.49 39.87
C ASN A 602 -3.76 -30.95 40.08
N PRO A 603 -4.31 -31.66 39.06
CA PRO A 603 -5.41 -31.43 38.11
C PRO A 603 -6.50 -32.56 38.18
N GLU A 604 -7.41 -32.62 37.19
CA GLU A 604 -8.25 -33.77 36.77
C GLU A 604 -9.76 -33.83 37.16
N THR A 605 -10.59 -33.73 36.10
CA THR A 605 -11.57 -34.70 35.59
C THR A 605 -12.61 -35.38 36.51
N GLY A 606 -13.90 -35.27 36.13
CA GLY A 606 -15.01 -36.18 36.52
C GLY A 606 -16.11 -35.51 37.36
N SER A 607 -17.23 -35.05 36.78
CA SER A 607 -18.45 -35.79 36.40
C SER A 607 -19.42 -36.15 37.55
N THR A 608 -20.71 -35.86 37.30
CA THR A 608 -21.98 -36.28 37.96
C THR A 608 -22.45 -35.46 39.18
N SER A 609 -23.55 -34.68 39.09
CA SER A 609 -25.00 -35.00 39.26
C SER A 609 -25.38 -35.24 40.74
N ASP A 610 -26.49 -34.81 41.33
CA ASP A 610 -27.76 -34.26 40.85
C ASP A 610 -28.58 -33.71 42.05
N LYS A 611 -29.36 -32.64 41.79
CA LYS A 611 -30.66 -32.19 42.39
C LYS A 611 -30.93 -32.08 43.90
N THR A 612 -31.49 -30.93 44.30
CA THR A 612 -32.94 -30.72 44.65
C THR A 612 -33.25 -29.23 44.92
N LYS A 613 -34.04 -28.52 44.07
CA LYS A 613 -35.51 -28.18 44.18
C LYS A 613 -35.85 -27.29 45.42
N LYS A 614 -36.51 -26.11 45.40
CA LYS A 614 -37.65 -25.59 44.60
C LYS A 614 -37.82 -24.03 44.70
N LYS A 615 -38.15 -23.41 43.54
CA LYS A 615 -39.20 -22.41 43.20
C LYS A 615 -39.45 -21.14 44.06
N LYS A 616 -39.40 -19.94 43.43
CA LYS A 616 -40.57 -19.17 42.86
C LYS A 616 -40.18 -17.83 42.15
N LYS A 617 -40.51 -17.75 40.85
CA LYS A 617 -40.91 -16.64 39.93
C LYS A 617 -40.47 -15.18 40.27
N LYS A 618 -39.90 -14.36 39.38
CA LYS A 618 -40.45 -13.87 38.08
C LYS A 618 -39.40 -13.06 37.28
N LYS A 619 -39.59 -13.06 35.94
CA LYS A 619 -39.11 -12.16 34.85
C LYS A 619 -37.74 -12.45 34.21
N SER A 620 -37.82 -13.27 33.16
CA SER A 620 -36.90 -13.37 32.03
C SER A 620 -37.10 -12.23 31.02
N LEU A 621 -36.07 -11.91 30.23
CA LEU A 621 -36.09 -11.98 28.76
C LEU A 621 -34.71 -11.58 28.18
N PHE A 622 -33.84 -12.57 28.02
CA PHE A 622 -32.84 -12.60 26.94
C PHE A 622 -33.28 -13.74 26.00
N PRO A 623 -33.43 -13.53 24.68
CA PRO A 623 -33.57 -14.63 23.72
C PRO A 623 -32.14 -15.08 23.33
N SER A 624 -31.72 -16.30 23.67
CA SER A 624 -32.03 -17.59 23.04
C SER A 624 -30.97 -17.99 22.03
N LYS A 625 -30.25 -19.08 22.33
CA LYS A 625 -29.59 -19.92 21.34
C LYS A 625 -30.64 -20.52 20.39
N VAL A 626 -30.40 -20.40 19.08
CA VAL A 626 -30.86 -21.35 18.05
C VAL A 626 -29.56 -22.05 17.60
N VAL A 627 -29.24 -23.23 18.15
CA VAL A 627 -29.50 -24.57 17.57
C VAL A 627 -28.99 -24.68 16.13
N MET A 628 -27.77 -25.22 15.99
CA MET A 628 -27.26 -25.76 14.73
C MET A 628 -28.07 -26.99 14.32
N PHE A 629 -28.70 -26.95 13.15
CA PHE A 629 -29.22 -28.10 12.43
C PHE A 629 -28.37 -28.33 11.18
N PHE A 630 -27.40 -29.24 11.23
CA PHE A 630 -26.84 -29.85 10.02
C PHE A 630 -27.53 -31.19 9.79
N ALA A 631 -28.66 -31.16 9.09
CA ALA A 631 -29.21 -32.37 8.48
C ALA A 631 -28.51 -32.59 7.13
N LYS A 632 -27.57 -33.53 7.10
CA LYS A 632 -27.08 -34.16 5.87
C LYS A 632 -28.28 -34.76 5.12
N LYS A 633 -28.67 -34.19 3.98
CA LYS A 633 -29.42 -34.94 2.97
C LYS A 633 -28.45 -35.61 2.02
N LYS A 634 -28.33 -36.93 2.18
CA LYS A 634 -27.80 -37.86 1.19
C LYS A 634 -28.64 -37.78 -0.07
N THR A 635 -27.96 -37.63 -1.20
CA THR A 635 -28.42 -38.02 -2.52
C THR A 635 -28.69 -39.52 -2.55
N HIS A 636 -29.80 -39.93 -3.17
CA HIS A 636 -29.96 -41.28 -3.73
C HIS A 636 -30.89 -41.23 -4.96
N PRO A 637 -30.77 -42.22 -5.87
CA PRO A 637 -30.91 -42.03 -7.31
C PRO A 637 -32.24 -42.54 -7.89
N THR A 638 -32.33 -42.48 -9.22
CA THR A 638 -33.28 -43.12 -10.16
C THR A 638 -34.60 -42.38 -10.38
N LYS A 639 -35.05 -42.16 -11.62
CA LYS A 639 -35.04 -43.07 -12.77
C LYS A 639 -34.81 -42.34 -14.10
#